data_AF-A0A640WCZ4-F1
#
_entry.id   AF-A0A640WCZ4-F1
#
_cell.length_a   1.000
_cell.length_b   1.000
_cell.length_c   1.000
_cell.angle_alpha   90.00
_cell.angle_beta   90.00
_cell.angle_gamma   90.00
#
_symmetry.space_group_name_H-M   'P 1'
#
loop_
_entity.id
_entity.type
_entity.pdbx_description
1 polymer ?
#
loop_
_entity_poly.entity_id
_entity_poly.type
_entity_poly.pdbx_seq_one_letter_code
_entity_poly.pdbx_strand_id
1 'polypeptide(L)'
;MDISDFYDTFFEEAEELLADMERLLLDLDVDDPDGEDLNAIFRAAHSIKGGAGTFGFTVLQETTHLLENLLDHTRRGELKLRRDIVDTFLETKDMLHDQLDAYRNGGEPDAEAFERISRMLQQMALDELGQGEAVKTTKPDPEPAPDTGDSGQAEIDHDDVGVAAARRLSITLANVSDKDRELLVEELQHFGTISSQSGDVARYRVLLDSNESQNDIEAVLCFIIEPEQLSIEVEGTGAVEDLAAPPAATSVSEMASPAAQAFSETDKDAPGGAAPPRGPGKPSGKSAKGSESSTIRVPVDKVDQIINLVGELIITQSMLEQTASDLDIVSHGPLVNGMNLLQRNARDLQESVMSIRMMPMDYVFSRFPRLVRDLAAKLGKDVELVTEGKSTELDKSLIERIIDPLTHLVRNSLDHGLESPDKREAAGKSPTGRLTLSAQHQGGNILIEVIDDGAGLNRERILAKARSSGLAVTDSMSDDDVWQLIFAPGFSTAEQVSDVSGRGVGMDVVKRNIQEMGGHVEILSKPGRGTTTRIVLPLTLAILDGMSIRCGNETFLLPLNAVLESLQPQTDDIYSMAGDDQLLKVRDEYLPIIALHHALDVTGAKTELTAAIAVIVQGEGRRYALLVDDLVGQQQVVVKNLETNYRKVPGISAATILGDGSVALILDIADLHRLDRCKSQQRHEAKHQHLQEVSLA
;
A
#
# COMPACT_ATOMS: atom_id res chain seq x y z
N MET A 1 21.18 -10.37 -20.18
CA MET A 1 19.92 -9.93 -19.57
C MET A 1 18.84 -10.18 -20.58
N ASP A 2 17.65 -10.56 -20.14
CA ASP A 2 16.54 -10.80 -21.05
C ASP A 2 15.85 -9.46 -21.36
N ILE A 3 15.20 -9.33 -22.50
CA ILE A 3 14.53 -8.08 -22.89
C ILE A 3 13.34 -7.80 -21.95
N SER A 4 12.75 -8.85 -21.36
CA SER A 4 11.74 -8.73 -20.30
C SER A 4 12.22 -7.92 -19.09
N ASP A 5 13.50 -8.07 -18.69
CA ASP A 5 14.04 -7.39 -17.51
C ASP A 5 14.00 -5.85 -17.68
N PHE A 6 14.14 -5.37 -18.91
CA PHE A 6 14.07 -3.94 -19.25
C PHE A 6 12.64 -3.42 -19.33
N TYR A 7 11.69 -4.23 -19.83
CA TYR A 7 10.27 -3.88 -19.83
C TYR A 7 9.76 -3.70 -18.39
N ASP A 8 10.04 -4.65 -17.50
CA ASP A 8 9.61 -4.57 -16.09
C ASP A 8 10.20 -3.32 -15.40
N THR A 9 11.48 -3.01 -15.66
CA THR A 9 12.14 -1.81 -15.13
C THR A 9 11.47 -0.52 -15.63
N PHE A 10 11.16 -0.43 -16.93
CA PHE A 10 10.45 0.72 -17.51
C PHE A 10 9.04 0.86 -16.94
N PHE A 11 8.29 -0.24 -16.78
CA PHE A 11 6.94 -0.19 -16.22
C PHE A 11 6.97 0.28 -14.76
N GLU A 12 7.91 -0.20 -13.93
CA GLU A 12 8.10 0.30 -12.57
C GLU A 12 8.46 1.80 -12.53
N GLU A 13 9.40 2.25 -13.37
CA GLU A 13 9.82 3.67 -13.41
C GLU A 13 8.69 4.58 -13.91
N ALA A 14 7.96 4.18 -14.96
CA ALA A 14 6.81 4.93 -15.44
C ALA A 14 5.68 5.00 -14.40
N GLU A 15 5.44 3.93 -13.65
CA GLU A 15 4.46 3.91 -12.54
C GLU A 15 4.88 4.87 -11.40
N GLU A 16 6.17 4.89 -11.03
CA GLU A 16 6.75 5.86 -10.07
C GLU A 16 6.59 7.31 -10.57
N LEU A 17 6.95 7.59 -11.83
CA LEU A 17 6.87 8.92 -12.45
C LEU A 17 5.42 9.43 -12.60
N LEU A 18 4.47 8.56 -12.96
CA LEU A 18 3.04 8.91 -13.01
C LEU A 18 2.47 9.22 -11.63
N ALA A 19 2.92 8.53 -10.58
CA ALA A 19 2.51 8.78 -9.20
C ALA A 19 3.07 10.11 -8.66
N ASP A 20 4.34 10.42 -8.94
CA ASP A 20 4.94 11.71 -8.56
C ASP A 20 4.28 12.87 -9.33
N MET A 21 3.98 12.70 -10.62
CA MET A 21 3.24 13.68 -11.41
C MET A 21 1.83 13.94 -10.83
N GLU A 22 1.09 12.91 -10.44
CA GLU A 22 -0.23 13.09 -9.79
C GLU A 22 -0.10 13.85 -8.47
N ARG A 23 0.87 13.50 -7.62
CA ARG A 23 1.10 14.20 -6.35
C ARG A 23 1.39 15.68 -6.58
N LEU A 24 2.30 16.01 -7.49
CA LEU A 24 2.65 17.39 -7.83
C LEU A 24 1.44 18.15 -8.41
N LEU A 25 0.65 17.54 -9.29
CA LEU A 25 -0.57 18.16 -9.84
C LEU A 25 -1.66 18.42 -8.78
N LEU A 26 -1.73 17.59 -7.72
CA LEU A 26 -2.68 17.76 -6.63
C LEU A 26 -2.24 18.81 -5.59
N ASP A 27 -0.93 18.91 -5.35
CA ASP A 27 -0.34 19.88 -4.41
C ASP A 27 -0.19 21.29 -5.02
N LEU A 28 -0.25 21.44 -6.35
CA LEU A 28 -0.02 22.68 -7.10
C LEU A 28 -1.07 23.78 -6.83
N ASP A 29 -0.62 24.97 -6.40
CA ASP A 29 -1.48 26.15 -6.33
C ASP A 29 -1.81 26.66 -7.74
N VAL A 30 -3.11 26.90 -8.00
CA VAL A 30 -3.62 27.34 -9.29
C VAL A 30 -3.50 28.86 -9.46
N ASP A 31 -3.46 29.62 -8.37
CA ASP A 31 -3.38 31.07 -8.40
C ASP A 31 -1.92 31.58 -8.42
N ASP A 32 -0.96 30.79 -7.90
CA ASP A 32 0.50 31.08 -7.91
C ASP A 32 1.32 29.76 -8.04
N PRO A 33 1.35 29.11 -9.23
CA PRO A 33 1.99 27.81 -9.41
C PRO A 33 3.51 27.87 -9.31
N ASP A 34 4.12 26.96 -8.54
CA ASP A 34 5.58 26.87 -8.42
C ASP A 34 6.20 26.41 -9.76
N GLY A 35 7.20 27.16 -10.22
CA GLY A 35 7.97 26.84 -11.41
C GLY A 35 8.84 25.60 -11.25
N GLU A 36 9.25 25.22 -10.04
CA GLU A 36 9.99 23.98 -9.81
C GLU A 36 9.07 22.75 -9.95
N ASP A 37 7.85 22.81 -9.42
CA ASP A 37 6.85 21.73 -9.54
C ASP A 37 6.40 21.52 -10.99
N LEU A 38 6.10 22.61 -11.72
CA LEU A 38 5.80 22.53 -13.16
C LEU A 38 6.96 21.91 -13.98
N ASN A 39 8.22 22.21 -13.62
CA ASN A 39 9.39 21.58 -14.26
C ASN A 39 9.61 20.12 -13.82
N ALA A 40 9.19 19.72 -12.63
CA ALA A 40 9.21 18.33 -12.19
C ALA A 40 8.14 17.51 -12.95
N ILE A 41 6.91 18.01 -13.03
CA ILE A 41 5.82 17.43 -13.83
C ILE A 41 6.23 17.27 -15.31
N PHE A 42 6.81 18.32 -15.92
CA PHE A 42 7.30 18.25 -17.29
C PHE A 42 8.39 17.19 -17.49
N ARG A 43 9.33 17.06 -16.56
CA ARG A 43 10.40 16.04 -16.62
C ARG A 43 9.85 14.62 -16.53
N ALA A 44 8.86 14.38 -15.67
CA ALA A 44 8.21 13.08 -15.56
C ALA A 44 7.55 12.66 -16.89
N ALA A 45 6.74 13.55 -17.48
CA ALA A 45 6.15 13.31 -18.80
C ALA A 45 7.22 13.11 -19.89
N HIS A 46 8.26 13.94 -19.94
CA HIS A 46 9.32 13.82 -20.95
C HIS A 46 10.07 12.48 -20.87
N SER A 47 10.34 11.98 -19.65
CA SER A 47 10.99 10.67 -19.45
C SER A 47 10.10 9.50 -19.89
N ILE A 48 8.81 9.52 -19.51
CA ILE A 48 7.83 8.51 -19.93
C ILE A 48 7.72 8.45 -21.46
N LYS A 49 7.66 9.60 -22.15
CA LYS A 49 7.67 9.66 -23.62
C LYS A 49 8.95 9.05 -24.21
N GLY A 50 10.11 9.34 -23.61
CA GLY A 50 11.40 8.79 -24.04
C GLY A 50 11.41 7.25 -23.99
N GLY A 51 11.11 6.69 -22.82
CA GLY A 51 11.03 5.23 -22.64
C GLY A 51 9.96 4.59 -23.54
N ALA A 52 8.77 5.18 -23.64
CA ALA A 52 7.71 4.70 -24.52
C ALA A 52 8.16 4.63 -26.00
N GLY A 53 8.94 5.61 -26.46
CA GLY A 53 9.56 5.60 -27.79
C GLY A 53 10.59 4.48 -27.97
N THR A 54 11.48 4.28 -26.99
CA THR A 54 12.49 3.21 -27.00
C THR A 54 11.87 1.81 -27.09
N PHE A 55 10.74 1.59 -26.41
CA PHE A 55 10.04 0.29 -26.40
C PHE A 55 8.94 0.16 -27.47
N GLY A 56 8.70 1.18 -28.30
CA GLY A 56 7.71 1.14 -29.37
C GLY A 56 6.25 1.25 -28.93
N PHE A 57 5.98 1.77 -27.72
CA PHE A 57 4.64 1.99 -27.18
C PHE A 57 4.03 3.28 -27.75
N THR A 58 3.65 3.23 -29.03
CA THR A 58 3.22 4.40 -29.82
C THR A 58 2.08 5.21 -29.18
N VAL A 59 1.03 4.56 -28.67
CA VAL A 59 -0.13 5.26 -28.07
C VAL A 59 0.27 5.98 -26.76
N LEU A 60 1.15 5.36 -25.97
CA LEU A 60 1.70 5.94 -24.74
C LEU A 60 2.60 7.13 -25.06
N GLN A 61 3.46 6.99 -26.08
CA GLN A 61 4.33 8.06 -26.57
C GLN A 61 3.53 9.27 -27.09
N GLU A 62 2.50 9.04 -27.91
CA GLU A 62 1.64 10.09 -28.45
C GLU A 62 0.85 10.82 -27.36
N THR A 63 0.23 10.07 -26.43
CA THR A 63 -0.53 10.66 -25.30
C THR A 63 0.38 11.52 -24.43
N THR A 64 1.58 11.02 -24.11
CA THR A 64 2.55 11.75 -23.29
C THR A 64 3.08 13.00 -24.01
N HIS A 65 3.29 12.93 -25.32
CA HIS A 65 3.68 14.09 -26.14
C HIS A 65 2.59 15.18 -26.17
N LEU A 66 1.29 14.83 -26.24
CA LEU A 66 0.21 15.81 -26.15
C LEU A 66 0.18 16.51 -24.78
N LEU A 67 0.38 15.76 -23.69
CA LEU A 67 0.49 16.29 -22.34
C LEU A 67 1.69 17.24 -22.18
N GLU A 68 2.87 16.82 -22.67
CA GLU A 68 4.11 17.60 -22.62
C GLU A 68 3.99 18.96 -23.31
N ASN A 69 3.32 19.03 -24.47
CA ASN A 69 3.12 20.28 -25.20
C ASN A 69 2.27 21.29 -24.40
N LEU A 70 1.17 20.85 -23.75
CA LEU A 70 0.35 21.72 -22.90
C LEU A 70 1.08 22.15 -21.62
N LEU A 71 1.89 21.26 -21.03
CA LEU A 71 2.75 21.60 -19.90
C LEU A 71 3.80 22.65 -20.28
N ASP A 72 4.36 22.59 -21.49
CA ASP A 72 5.34 23.59 -21.94
C ASP A 72 4.71 24.97 -22.16
N HIS A 73 3.51 25.05 -22.75
CA HIS A 73 2.76 26.32 -22.84
C HIS A 73 2.43 26.90 -21.46
N THR A 74 2.10 26.03 -20.49
CA THR A 74 1.88 26.43 -19.08
C THR A 74 3.17 27.00 -18.49
N ARG A 75 4.29 26.29 -18.63
CA ARG A 75 5.62 26.69 -18.13
C ARG A 75 6.12 28.00 -18.73
N ARG A 76 5.82 28.27 -20.01
CA ARG A 76 6.18 29.52 -20.69
C ARG A 76 5.29 30.71 -20.29
N GLY A 77 4.22 30.47 -19.51
CA GLY A 77 3.22 31.48 -19.18
C GLY A 77 2.31 31.87 -20.37
N GLU A 78 2.30 31.05 -21.43
CA GLU A 78 1.47 31.24 -22.62
C GLU A 78 0.03 30.75 -22.36
N LEU A 79 -0.14 29.79 -21.45
CA LEU A 79 -1.43 29.24 -21.01
C LEU A 79 -1.54 29.43 -19.49
N LYS A 80 -2.60 30.12 -19.03
CA LYS A 80 -2.79 30.35 -17.59
C LYS A 80 -3.44 29.12 -16.95
N LEU A 81 -2.76 28.54 -15.95
CA LEU A 81 -3.30 27.42 -15.18
C LEU A 81 -4.66 27.76 -14.56
N ARG A 82 -5.59 26.81 -14.64
CA ARG A 82 -6.92 26.84 -14.03
C ARG A 82 -7.29 25.44 -13.53
N ARG A 83 -8.32 25.33 -12.69
CA ARG A 83 -8.76 24.04 -12.13
C ARG A 83 -9.17 23.04 -13.21
N ASP A 84 -9.88 23.49 -14.26
CA ASP A 84 -10.26 22.69 -15.43
C ASP A 84 -9.06 22.07 -16.17
N ILE A 85 -7.94 22.79 -16.20
CA ILE A 85 -6.70 22.34 -16.86
C ILE A 85 -5.98 21.31 -15.99
N VAL A 86 -5.89 21.55 -14.67
CA VAL A 86 -5.32 20.58 -13.71
C VAL A 86 -6.15 19.29 -13.69
N ASP A 87 -7.47 19.39 -13.64
CA ASP A 87 -8.39 18.23 -13.68
C ASP A 87 -8.18 17.42 -14.99
N THR A 88 -7.89 18.10 -16.12
CA THR A 88 -7.59 17.45 -17.42
C THR A 88 -6.21 16.78 -17.45
N PHE A 89 -5.18 17.38 -16.81
CA PHE A 89 -3.88 16.74 -16.66
C PHE A 89 -3.98 15.47 -15.79
N LEU A 90 -4.82 15.49 -14.74
CA LEU A 90 -5.11 14.31 -13.92
C LEU A 90 -5.87 13.22 -14.71
N GLU A 91 -6.87 13.58 -15.52
CA GLU A 91 -7.55 12.62 -16.42
C GLU A 91 -6.59 12.02 -17.45
N THR A 92 -5.66 12.84 -17.98
CA THR A 92 -4.62 12.38 -18.92
C THR A 92 -3.60 11.47 -18.25
N LYS A 93 -3.22 11.75 -17.00
CA LYS A 93 -2.36 10.88 -16.19
C LYS A 93 -2.99 9.51 -15.96
N ASP A 94 -4.31 9.44 -15.75
CA ASP A 94 -5.01 8.16 -15.58
C ASP A 94 -5.03 7.36 -16.89
N MET A 95 -5.27 8.03 -18.02
CA MET A 95 -5.15 7.40 -19.35
C MET A 95 -3.75 6.82 -19.58
N LEU A 96 -2.69 7.54 -19.21
CA LEU A 96 -1.32 7.04 -19.31
C LEU A 96 -1.10 5.80 -18.43
N HIS A 97 -1.72 5.74 -17.25
CA HIS A 97 -1.69 4.56 -16.38
C HIS A 97 -2.46 3.37 -16.99
N ASP A 98 -3.66 3.58 -17.51
CA ASP A 98 -4.46 2.55 -18.18
C ASP A 98 -3.74 2.01 -19.44
N GLN A 99 -3.06 2.88 -20.18
CA GLN A 99 -2.21 2.50 -21.33
C GLN A 99 -1.00 1.67 -20.88
N LEU A 100 -0.33 2.08 -19.79
CA LEU A 100 0.81 1.36 -19.21
C LEU A 100 0.40 -0.05 -18.75
N ASP A 101 -0.72 -0.16 -18.05
CA ASP A 101 -1.29 -1.44 -17.61
C ASP A 101 -1.71 -2.33 -18.80
N ALA A 102 -2.29 -1.75 -19.87
CA ALA A 102 -2.61 -2.50 -21.08
C ALA A 102 -1.34 -3.12 -21.70
N TYR A 103 -0.29 -2.32 -21.90
CA TYR A 103 0.98 -2.81 -22.44
C TYR A 103 1.67 -3.83 -21.52
N ARG A 104 1.67 -3.62 -20.19
CA ARG A 104 2.23 -4.55 -19.19
C ARG A 104 1.55 -5.91 -19.22
N ASN A 105 0.24 -5.95 -19.48
CA ASN A 105 -0.55 -7.17 -19.62
C ASN A 105 -0.56 -7.75 -21.05
N GLY A 106 0.20 -7.18 -21.99
CA GLY A 106 0.27 -7.62 -23.39
C GLY A 106 -0.99 -7.35 -24.22
N GLY A 107 -1.82 -6.39 -23.79
CA GLY A 107 -3.00 -5.90 -24.52
C GLY A 107 -2.73 -4.61 -25.30
N GLU A 108 -3.65 -4.26 -26.18
CA GLU A 108 -3.69 -2.94 -26.83
C GLU A 108 -4.51 -1.95 -25.99
N PRO A 109 -4.10 -0.68 -25.84
CA PRO A 109 -4.89 0.31 -25.11
C PRO A 109 -6.23 0.68 -25.76
N ASP A 110 -7.16 1.23 -24.98
CA ASP A 110 -8.48 1.64 -25.47
C ASP A 110 -8.41 2.86 -26.42
N ALA A 111 -8.66 2.61 -27.71
CA ALA A 111 -8.67 3.62 -28.75
C ALA A 111 -9.79 4.67 -28.60
N GLU A 112 -10.99 4.31 -28.09
CA GLU A 112 -12.07 5.28 -27.86
C GLU A 112 -11.74 6.22 -26.69
N ALA A 113 -11.02 5.70 -25.70
CA ALA A 113 -10.53 6.47 -24.57
C ALA A 113 -9.39 7.43 -25.00
N PHE A 114 -8.42 6.94 -25.77
CA PHE A 114 -7.34 7.74 -26.36
C PHE A 114 -7.85 8.87 -27.28
N GLU A 115 -8.78 8.59 -28.20
CA GLU A 115 -9.35 9.61 -29.10
C GLU A 115 -10.12 10.71 -28.34
N ARG A 116 -10.72 10.37 -27.20
CA ARG A 116 -11.50 11.29 -26.37
C ARG A 116 -10.57 12.29 -25.69
N ILE A 117 -9.51 11.80 -25.05
CA ILE A 117 -8.56 12.64 -24.32
C ILE A 117 -7.68 13.44 -25.30
N SER A 118 -7.29 12.85 -26.43
CA SER A 118 -6.59 13.57 -27.49
C SER A 118 -7.39 14.76 -28.01
N ARG A 119 -8.71 14.59 -28.22
CA ARG A 119 -9.60 15.71 -28.58
C ARG A 119 -9.72 16.76 -27.47
N MET A 120 -9.80 16.35 -26.21
CA MET A 120 -9.89 17.28 -25.07
C MET A 120 -8.63 18.13 -24.93
N LEU A 121 -7.45 17.51 -25.00
CA LEU A 121 -6.15 18.20 -24.96
C LEU A 121 -5.96 19.14 -26.17
N GLN A 122 -6.27 18.67 -27.38
CA GLN A 122 -6.21 19.50 -28.59
C GLN A 122 -7.19 20.68 -28.55
N GLN A 123 -8.41 20.47 -28.02
CA GLN A 123 -9.40 21.53 -27.89
C GLN A 123 -8.96 22.58 -26.87
N MET A 124 -8.37 22.18 -25.73
CA MET A 124 -7.79 23.14 -24.77
C MET A 124 -6.62 23.93 -25.35
N ALA A 125 -5.73 23.28 -26.12
CA ALA A 125 -4.68 23.98 -26.85
C ALA A 125 -5.25 25.04 -27.81
N LEU A 126 -6.29 24.68 -28.58
CA LEU A 126 -6.96 25.55 -29.54
C LEU A 126 -7.73 26.71 -28.87
N ASP A 127 -8.44 26.45 -27.79
CA ASP A 127 -9.28 27.45 -27.11
C ASP A 127 -8.43 28.51 -26.38
N GLU A 128 -7.24 28.16 -25.88
CA GLU A 128 -6.32 29.11 -25.22
C GLU A 128 -5.39 29.82 -26.23
N LEU A 129 -4.75 29.09 -27.16
CA LEU A 129 -3.86 29.69 -28.17
C LEU A 129 -4.64 30.49 -29.24
N GLY A 130 -5.86 30.07 -29.56
CA GLY A 130 -6.70 30.68 -30.59
C GLY A 130 -7.31 32.04 -30.22
N GLN A 131 -7.30 32.42 -28.93
CA GLN A 131 -7.79 33.72 -28.48
C GLN A 131 -6.79 34.87 -28.69
N GLY A 132 -5.59 34.59 -29.19
CA GLY A 132 -4.56 35.60 -29.50
C GLY A 132 -4.75 36.37 -30.82
N GLU A 133 -5.43 35.82 -31.84
CA GLU A 133 -5.54 36.43 -33.18
C GLU A 133 -6.95 36.90 -33.56
N ALA A 134 -7.43 37.93 -32.85
CA ALA A 134 -8.58 38.70 -33.29
C ALA A 134 -8.26 39.62 -34.49
N VAL A 135 -8.31 39.05 -35.70
CA VAL A 135 -8.76 39.66 -36.96
C VAL A 135 -8.29 41.10 -37.27
N LYS A 136 -7.31 41.23 -38.18
CA LYS A 136 -7.20 42.39 -39.08
C LYS A 136 -7.49 42.00 -40.53
N THR A 137 -8.74 42.18 -40.94
CA THR A 137 -9.16 42.06 -42.34
C THR A 137 -8.57 43.15 -43.23
N THR A 138 -7.94 42.78 -44.34
CA THR A 138 -7.98 43.56 -45.59
C THR A 138 -8.18 42.62 -46.79
N LYS A 139 -8.86 43.13 -47.83
CA LYS A 139 -9.50 42.36 -48.92
C LYS A 139 -8.55 42.01 -50.10
N PRO A 140 -8.96 41.09 -51.01
CA PRO A 140 -8.04 40.42 -51.94
C PRO A 140 -7.93 41.04 -53.35
N ASP A 141 -6.79 40.70 -54.00
CA ASP A 141 -6.49 40.54 -55.44
C ASP A 141 -6.68 41.71 -56.45
N PRO A 142 -5.83 41.82 -57.52
CA PRO A 142 -5.64 40.75 -58.52
C PRO A 142 -4.21 40.43 -59.04
N GLU A 143 -4.00 39.14 -59.33
CA GLU A 143 -3.18 38.50 -60.39
C GLU A 143 -3.17 39.21 -61.78
N PRO A 144 -2.31 38.84 -62.79
CA PRO A 144 -1.47 37.62 -62.95
C PRO A 144 0.05 37.97 -63.10
N ALA A 145 1.02 37.21 -63.66
CA ALA A 145 1.05 36.11 -64.65
C ALA A 145 2.37 35.26 -64.56
N PRO A 146 2.53 34.14 -65.31
CA PRO A 146 3.38 33.01 -64.89
C PRO A 146 4.60 32.71 -65.79
N ASP A 147 5.36 31.66 -65.46
CA ASP A 147 5.66 30.64 -66.48
C ASP A 147 5.71 29.20 -65.91
N THR A 148 5.09 28.30 -66.68
CA THR A 148 4.95 26.83 -66.67
C THR A 148 5.64 25.92 -65.62
N GLY A 149 5.01 24.81 -65.18
CA GLY A 149 3.67 24.33 -65.60
C GLY A 149 3.27 22.92 -65.11
N ASP A 150 2.02 22.58 -65.44
CA ASP A 150 1.30 21.29 -65.46
C ASP A 150 1.85 20.08 -64.65
N SER A 151 1.14 19.48 -63.68
CA SER A 151 -0.25 18.95 -63.63
C SER A 151 -0.34 17.45 -63.96
N GLY A 152 -0.94 16.66 -63.05
CA GLY A 152 -1.21 15.23 -63.27
C GLY A 152 -1.54 14.46 -61.98
N GLN A 153 -2.79 14.03 -61.85
CA GLN A 153 -3.29 13.19 -60.73
C GLN A 153 -3.01 11.70 -60.99
N ALA A 154 -2.72 10.91 -59.94
CA ALA A 154 -3.21 9.52 -59.76
C ALA A 154 -2.75 8.92 -58.41
N GLU A 155 -3.53 7.98 -57.89
CA GLU A 155 -3.23 7.15 -56.71
C GLU A 155 -2.53 5.82 -57.10
N ILE A 156 -2.10 5.06 -56.07
CA ILE A 156 -1.84 3.60 -56.01
C ILE A 156 -0.39 3.08 -56.22
N ASP A 157 0.10 2.46 -55.14
CA ASP A 157 1.05 1.35 -54.92
C ASP A 157 2.54 1.31 -55.37
N HIS A 158 3.33 0.91 -54.36
CA HIS A 158 4.51 0.03 -54.32
C HIS A 158 5.88 0.44 -54.91
N ASP A 159 6.87 0.25 -54.03
CA ASP A 159 8.29 -0.08 -54.22
C ASP A 159 9.16 0.80 -55.16
N ASP A 160 10.01 1.65 -54.57
CA ASP A 160 11.47 1.51 -54.77
C ASP A 160 12.30 2.11 -53.61
N VAL A 161 13.54 1.63 -53.46
CA VAL A 161 14.43 1.88 -52.31
C VAL A 161 15.31 3.12 -52.53
N GLY A 162 15.23 4.10 -51.61
CA GLY A 162 16.09 5.29 -51.59
C GLY A 162 17.01 5.34 -50.37
N VAL A 163 18.31 5.04 -50.54
CA VAL A 163 19.30 5.05 -49.45
C VAL A 163 19.61 6.49 -49.02
N ALA A 164 19.31 6.83 -47.76
CA ALA A 164 19.78 8.07 -47.13
C ALA A 164 21.30 8.01 -46.90
N ALA A 165 22.00 9.12 -47.22
CA ALA A 165 23.45 9.19 -47.11
C ALA A 165 23.91 9.39 -45.66
N ALA A 166 24.84 8.54 -45.20
CA ALA A 166 25.40 8.59 -43.86
C ALA A 166 26.07 9.93 -43.55
N ARG A 167 25.77 10.45 -42.37
CA ARG A 167 26.37 11.65 -41.78
C ARG A 167 27.50 11.24 -40.86
N ARG A 168 28.59 12.01 -40.86
CA ARG A 168 29.71 11.81 -39.94
C ARG A 168 29.51 12.66 -38.68
N LEU A 169 29.43 11.99 -37.54
CA LEU A 169 29.26 12.57 -36.21
C LEU A 169 30.56 12.44 -35.42
N SER A 170 31.02 13.54 -34.82
CA SER A 170 32.13 13.61 -33.88
C SER A 170 31.56 13.67 -32.46
N ILE A 171 31.60 12.53 -31.77
CA ILE A 171 31.06 12.33 -30.42
C ILE A 171 32.22 12.43 -29.44
N THR A 172 32.13 13.33 -28.47
CA THR A 172 33.17 13.52 -27.44
C THR A 172 32.59 13.20 -26.07
N LEU A 173 33.26 12.30 -25.35
CA LEU A 173 32.97 11.84 -24.00
C LEU A 173 33.99 12.46 -23.03
N ALA A 174 33.53 13.16 -22.00
CA ALA A 174 34.36 13.89 -21.05
C ALA A 174 34.35 13.25 -19.66
N ASN A 175 35.55 13.02 -19.09
CA ASN A 175 35.75 12.43 -17.75
C ASN A 175 35.06 11.07 -17.51
N VAL A 176 34.82 10.27 -18.56
CA VAL A 176 34.16 8.96 -18.46
C VAL A 176 35.17 7.86 -18.10
N SER A 177 34.80 6.97 -17.18
CA SER A 177 35.65 5.86 -16.73
C SER A 177 35.96 4.87 -17.87
N ASP A 178 37.07 4.13 -17.77
CA ASP A 178 37.47 3.18 -18.82
C ASP A 178 36.42 2.08 -19.05
N LYS A 179 35.72 1.64 -18.00
CA LYS A 179 34.68 0.60 -18.09
C LYS A 179 33.42 1.10 -18.79
N ASP A 180 32.97 2.31 -18.44
CA ASP A 180 31.75 2.88 -19.01
C ASP A 180 32.00 3.34 -20.45
N ARG A 181 33.25 3.72 -20.77
CA ARG A 181 33.72 4.00 -22.13
C ARG A 181 33.74 2.78 -23.04
N GLU A 182 34.15 1.61 -22.55
CA GLU A 182 34.06 0.37 -23.34
C GLU A 182 32.60 0.10 -23.74
N LEU A 183 31.67 0.19 -22.78
CA LEU A 183 30.23 0.06 -23.03
C LEU A 183 29.70 1.11 -24.01
N LEU A 184 29.99 2.40 -23.81
CA LEU A 184 29.56 3.46 -24.74
C LEU A 184 30.11 3.27 -26.16
N VAL A 185 31.32 2.73 -26.32
CA VAL A 185 31.90 2.43 -27.65
C VAL A 185 31.26 1.19 -28.28
N GLU A 186 30.78 0.23 -27.49
CA GLU A 186 29.97 -0.89 -27.98
C GLU A 186 28.58 -0.39 -28.44
N GLU A 187 27.88 0.41 -27.63
CA GLU A 187 26.58 0.99 -27.99
C GLU A 187 26.66 1.88 -29.24
N LEU A 188 27.72 2.69 -29.37
CA LEU A 188 27.94 3.51 -30.57
C LEU A 188 28.09 2.70 -31.87
N GLN A 189 28.49 1.42 -31.82
CA GLN A 189 28.53 0.55 -33.00
C GLN A 189 27.13 0.09 -33.44
N HIS A 190 26.10 0.19 -32.59
CA HIS A 190 24.73 -0.09 -32.97
C HIS A 190 24.08 1.04 -33.76
N PHE A 191 24.51 2.30 -33.53
CA PHE A 191 24.02 3.47 -34.27
C PHE A 191 24.75 3.71 -35.60
N GLY A 192 25.89 3.06 -35.87
CA GLY A 192 26.63 3.29 -37.12
C GLY A 192 28.02 2.64 -37.16
N THR A 193 28.80 2.98 -38.19
CA THR A 193 30.18 2.48 -38.33
C THR A 193 31.17 3.46 -37.72
N ILE A 194 31.91 3.02 -36.70
CA ILE A 194 32.98 3.84 -36.10
C ILE A 194 34.14 3.98 -37.10
N SER A 195 34.37 5.20 -37.58
CA SER A 195 35.47 5.56 -38.48
C SER A 195 36.81 5.62 -37.76
N SER A 196 36.83 6.15 -36.53
CA SER A 196 38.00 6.16 -35.65
C SER A 196 37.62 6.50 -34.21
N GLN A 197 38.46 6.13 -33.26
CA GLN A 197 38.34 6.50 -31.84
C GLN A 197 39.72 6.88 -31.28
N SER A 198 39.80 7.97 -30.52
CA SER A 198 41.06 8.44 -29.91
C SER A 198 40.83 9.40 -28.75
N GLY A 199 41.70 9.36 -27.75
CA GLY A 199 41.68 10.29 -26.61
C GLY A 199 42.23 9.67 -25.33
N ASP A 200 42.08 10.38 -24.21
CA ASP A 200 42.57 9.99 -22.89
C ASP A 200 41.41 9.87 -21.87
N VAL A 201 41.73 9.72 -20.58
CA VAL A 201 40.72 9.56 -19.52
C VAL A 201 39.83 10.83 -19.37
N ALA A 202 40.37 12.02 -19.65
CA ALA A 202 39.65 13.28 -19.51
C ALA A 202 38.79 13.63 -20.74
N ARG A 203 39.23 13.25 -21.94
CA ARG A 203 38.49 13.49 -23.19
C ARG A 203 38.73 12.38 -24.21
N TYR A 204 37.68 11.64 -24.53
CA TYR A 204 37.67 10.58 -25.55
C TYR A 204 36.76 10.96 -26.71
N ARG A 205 37.22 10.83 -27.96
CA ARG A 205 36.47 11.20 -29.16
C ARG A 205 36.28 10.00 -30.07
N VAL A 206 35.04 9.79 -30.51
CA VAL A 206 34.60 8.75 -31.44
C VAL A 206 34.01 9.43 -32.68
N LEU A 207 34.49 9.05 -33.87
CA LEU A 207 33.91 9.46 -35.14
C LEU A 207 33.02 8.34 -35.66
N LEU A 208 31.73 8.62 -35.82
CA LEU A 208 30.69 7.67 -36.19
C LEU A 208 30.05 8.07 -37.53
N ASP A 209 30.01 7.14 -38.49
CA ASP A 209 29.18 7.29 -39.70
C ASP A 209 27.80 6.67 -39.44
N SER A 210 26.76 7.50 -39.33
CA SER A 210 25.40 7.11 -38.94
C SER A 210 24.32 7.80 -39.80
N ASN A 211 23.14 7.16 -39.88
CA ASN A 211 21.93 7.76 -40.45
C ASN A 211 20.99 8.36 -39.38
N GLU A 212 21.22 8.06 -38.10
CA GLU A 212 20.35 8.43 -36.98
C GLU A 212 20.49 9.91 -36.60
N SER A 213 19.52 10.44 -35.85
CA SER A 213 19.60 11.84 -35.41
C SER A 213 20.52 11.99 -34.20
N GLN A 214 21.08 13.20 -34.03
CA GLN A 214 21.90 13.53 -32.87
C GLN A 214 21.14 13.31 -31.56
N ASN A 215 19.84 13.62 -31.53
CA ASN A 215 19.01 13.54 -30.32
C ASN A 215 18.76 12.10 -29.90
N ASP A 216 18.62 11.16 -30.85
CA ASP A 216 18.37 9.75 -30.56
C ASP A 216 19.62 9.08 -29.97
N ILE A 217 20.79 9.43 -30.51
CA ILE A 217 22.09 8.99 -29.97
C ILE A 217 22.34 9.62 -28.59
N GLU A 218 22.01 10.91 -28.40
CA GLU A 218 22.14 11.59 -27.12
C GLU A 218 21.25 10.93 -26.04
N ALA A 219 19.99 10.62 -26.36
CA ALA A 219 19.05 10.00 -25.43
C ALA A 219 19.55 8.64 -24.90
N VAL A 220 20.13 7.79 -25.75
CA VAL A 220 20.62 6.47 -25.34
C VAL A 220 21.95 6.55 -24.57
N LEU A 221 22.88 7.41 -24.98
CA LEU A 221 24.15 7.57 -24.25
C LEU A 221 23.93 8.24 -22.86
N CYS A 222 22.91 9.09 -22.72
CA CYS A 222 22.51 9.68 -21.44
C CYS A 222 21.97 8.65 -20.43
N PHE A 223 21.74 7.39 -20.83
CA PHE A 223 21.42 6.29 -19.92
C PHE A 223 22.64 5.79 -19.14
N ILE A 224 23.86 6.09 -19.63
CA ILE A 224 25.14 5.62 -19.06
C ILE A 224 25.97 6.78 -18.47
N ILE A 225 25.84 8.00 -18.99
CA ILE A 225 26.58 9.19 -18.55
C ILE A 225 25.68 10.42 -18.45
N GLU A 226 26.09 11.42 -17.66
CA GLU A 226 25.33 12.67 -17.55
C GLU A 226 25.41 13.48 -18.86
N PRO A 227 24.37 14.25 -19.26
CA PRO A 227 24.37 15.05 -20.49
C PRO A 227 25.56 16.03 -20.59
N GLU A 228 26.03 16.53 -19.45
CA GLU A 228 27.18 17.45 -19.35
C GLU A 228 28.53 16.79 -19.73
N GLN A 229 28.57 15.46 -19.78
CA GLN A 229 29.75 14.67 -20.15
C GLN A 229 29.79 14.31 -21.65
N LEU A 230 28.74 14.65 -22.41
CA LEU A 230 28.55 14.29 -23.80
C LEU A 230 28.48 15.53 -24.69
N SER A 231 29.18 15.52 -25.83
CA SER A 231 28.98 16.52 -26.87
C SER A 231 29.08 15.92 -28.26
N ILE A 232 28.06 16.13 -29.09
CA ILE A 232 27.96 15.60 -30.46
C ILE A 232 28.06 16.77 -31.46
N GLU A 233 29.00 16.69 -32.40
CA GLU A 233 29.21 17.67 -33.47
C GLU A 233 29.06 16.98 -34.85
N VAL A 234 28.40 17.61 -35.81
CA VAL A 234 28.27 17.07 -37.19
C VAL A 234 29.41 17.59 -38.07
N GLU A 235 30.25 16.70 -38.63
CA GLU A 235 31.28 17.11 -39.59
C GLU A 235 30.67 17.36 -40.98
N GLY A 236 30.44 18.64 -41.29
CA GLY A 236 30.08 19.08 -42.64
C GLY A 236 31.24 18.88 -43.63
N THR A 237 30.98 18.26 -44.78
CA THR A 237 32.00 18.01 -45.81
C THR A 237 32.56 19.31 -46.40
N GLY A 238 33.75 19.74 -45.96
CA GLY A 238 34.34 20.99 -46.45
C GLY A 238 35.82 21.21 -46.12
N ALA A 239 36.65 21.09 -47.18
CA ALA A 239 38.03 21.60 -47.31
C ALA A 239 39.18 20.94 -46.50
N VAL A 240 40.31 20.83 -47.20
CA VAL A 240 41.57 20.20 -46.78
C VAL A 240 42.56 21.30 -46.40
N GLU A 241 43.31 21.19 -45.29
CA GLU A 241 44.67 21.77 -45.17
C GLU A 241 45.48 21.20 -43.97
N ASP A 242 46.29 20.19 -44.30
CA ASP A 242 47.69 19.87 -43.93
C ASP A 242 48.40 20.36 -42.62
N LEU A 243 49.43 19.57 -42.25
CA LEU A 243 50.62 19.85 -41.42
C LEU A 243 50.59 19.76 -39.87
N ALA A 244 51.27 18.70 -39.40
CA ALA A 244 52.49 18.73 -38.56
C ALA A 244 52.45 18.00 -37.19
N ALA A 245 53.55 17.28 -36.93
CA ALA A 245 53.80 16.43 -35.76
C ALA A 245 54.82 17.10 -34.78
N PRO A 246 55.23 16.46 -33.65
CA PRO A 246 55.41 17.11 -32.34
C PRO A 246 56.85 17.55 -31.99
N PRO A 247 57.13 17.97 -30.72
CA PRO A 247 57.95 17.07 -29.88
C PRO A 247 57.73 17.09 -28.33
N ALA A 248 57.66 15.89 -27.75
CA ALA A 248 58.43 15.28 -26.63
C ALA A 248 58.86 15.99 -25.30
N ALA A 249 58.85 15.15 -24.22
CA ALA A 249 59.70 15.14 -22.99
C ALA A 249 59.42 16.19 -21.88
N THR A 250 59.57 15.99 -20.55
CA THR A 250 60.07 14.90 -19.62
C THR A 250 59.56 15.21 -18.17
N SER A 251 59.70 14.44 -17.06
CA SER A 251 60.37 13.15 -16.70
C SER A 251 59.80 12.50 -15.40
N VAL A 252 60.08 11.20 -15.25
CA VAL A 252 59.96 10.21 -14.13
C VAL A 252 60.23 10.64 -12.66
N SER A 253 59.59 9.91 -11.70
CA SER A 253 60.20 9.14 -10.56
C SER A 253 59.51 9.36 -9.18
N GLU A 254 59.44 8.43 -8.20
CA GLU A 254 59.28 6.96 -8.15
C GLU A 254 59.06 6.50 -6.68
N MET A 255 58.20 5.49 -6.45
CA MET A 255 58.18 4.49 -5.34
C MET A 255 58.22 4.82 -3.82
N ALA A 256 57.32 4.08 -3.14
CA ALA A 256 57.51 3.25 -1.93
C ALA A 256 57.23 3.79 -0.50
N SER A 257 56.20 3.18 0.11
CA SER A 257 55.97 3.05 1.56
C SER A 257 56.91 1.98 2.18
N PRO A 258 56.97 1.78 3.52
CA PRO A 258 55.91 0.98 4.20
C PRO A 258 55.63 1.27 5.70
N ALA A 259 54.51 0.69 6.19
CA ALA A 259 54.25 0.11 7.53
C ALA A 259 54.54 0.93 8.83
N ALA A 260 53.53 1.22 9.67
CA ALA A 260 53.02 0.39 10.80
C ALA A 260 53.92 0.43 12.08
N GLN A 261 53.45 0.34 13.34
CA GLN A 261 52.13 0.02 13.90
C GLN A 261 52.07 0.43 15.40
N ALA A 262 50.85 0.51 15.96
CA ALA A 262 50.47 0.31 17.39
C ALA A 262 51.10 1.15 18.53
N PHE A 263 50.25 1.72 19.39
CA PHE A 263 49.98 1.19 20.75
C PHE A 263 48.70 1.83 21.32
N SER A 264 47.99 1.07 22.16
CA SER A 264 46.77 1.46 22.88
C SER A 264 46.94 1.20 24.36
N GLU A 265 46.41 2.06 25.25
CA GLU A 265 45.73 1.61 26.49
C GLU A 265 45.05 2.74 27.29
N THR A 266 44.15 2.27 28.16
CA THR A 266 43.33 2.86 29.26
C THR A 266 44.06 3.84 30.21
N ASP A 267 43.44 4.54 31.18
CA ASP A 267 42.18 4.33 31.93
C ASP A 267 41.64 5.67 32.53
N LYS A 268 40.56 5.57 33.34
CA LYS A 268 39.82 6.63 34.05
C LYS A 268 40.67 7.54 34.95
N ASP A 269 40.20 8.78 35.16
CA ASP A 269 39.74 9.20 36.51
C ASP A 269 38.88 10.48 36.52
N ALA A 270 38.08 10.61 37.60
CA ALA A 270 37.33 11.79 38.03
C ALA A 270 37.45 11.87 39.58
N PRO A 271 36.93 12.86 40.35
CA PRO A 271 36.06 13.99 39.97
C PRO A 271 36.41 15.35 40.66
N GLY A 272 35.60 16.39 40.43
CA GLY A 272 35.30 17.42 41.45
C GLY A 272 35.36 18.89 41.03
N GLY A 273 34.27 19.65 41.26
CA GLY A 273 34.22 21.12 41.19
C GLY A 273 32.90 21.67 40.64
N ALA A 274 32.18 22.50 41.41
CA ALA A 274 30.78 22.85 41.12
C ALA A 274 30.52 24.32 40.70
N ALA A 275 29.69 24.48 39.66
CA ALA A 275 28.70 25.56 39.41
C ALA A 275 29.20 27.02 39.14
N PRO A 276 28.35 27.97 38.64
CA PRO A 276 26.94 27.91 38.20
C PRO A 276 26.75 28.40 36.72
N PRO A 277 25.54 28.79 36.20
CA PRO A 277 25.21 28.62 34.78
C PRO A 277 25.36 29.86 33.86
N ARG A 278 25.32 29.63 32.55
CA ARG A 278 25.10 30.65 31.50
C ARG A 278 23.97 30.23 30.54
N GLY A 279 23.22 31.23 30.06
CA GLY A 279 22.00 31.07 29.26
C GLY A 279 22.21 30.68 27.78
N PRO A 280 21.12 30.64 26.99
CA PRO A 280 21.02 29.81 25.79
C PRO A 280 21.80 30.37 24.59
N GLY A 281 22.72 29.56 24.06
CA GLY A 281 23.32 29.76 22.74
C GLY A 281 22.54 29.01 21.66
N LYS A 282 22.23 29.68 20.55
CA LYS A 282 21.59 29.07 19.37
C LYS A 282 22.45 27.90 18.83
N PRO A 283 21.87 26.77 18.43
CA PRO A 283 22.61 25.77 17.65
C PRO A 283 22.81 26.30 16.23
N SER A 284 24.07 26.48 15.83
CA SER A 284 24.42 26.68 14.43
C SER A 284 24.26 25.36 13.68
N GLY A 285 23.34 25.31 12.72
CA GLY A 285 23.15 24.13 11.89
C GLY A 285 24.41 23.82 11.10
N LYS A 286 25.08 22.72 11.45
CA LYS A 286 25.90 21.99 10.50
C LYS A 286 24.95 21.04 9.78
N SER A 287 24.73 21.28 8.50
CA SER A 287 24.11 20.29 7.62
C SER A 287 24.91 18.99 7.71
N ALA A 288 24.29 17.94 8.24
CA ALA A 288 24.81 16.61 8.04
C ALA A 288 24.76 16.34 6.53
N LYS A 289 25.89 15.94 5.93
CA LYS A 289 25.85 15.33 4.61
C LYS A 289 24.91 14.13 4.71
N GLY A 290 23.91 14.07 3.83
CA GLY A 290 23.06 12.89 3.73
C GLY A 290 23.93 11.66 3.53
N SER A 291 23.72 10.63 4.33
CA SER A 291 24.14 9.29 3.95
C SER A 291 23.31 8.90 2.74
N GLU A 292 23.95 8.75 1.58
CA GLU A 292 23.36 8.06 0.44
C GLU A 292 22.89 6.68 0.93
N SER A 293 21.58 6.51 1.04
CA SER A 293 20.99 5.23 1.38
C SER A 293 20.96 4.42 0.09
N SER A 294 21.89 3.47 -0.04
CA SER A 294 21.88 2.54 -1.17
C SER A 294 20.66 1.63 -1.07
N THR A 295 19.56 2.03 -1.71
CA THR A 295 18.33 1.24 -1.79
C THR A 295 18.57 0.01 -2.65
N ILE A 296 18.16 -1.16 -2.15
CA ILE A 296 18.24 -2.42 -2.88
C ILE A 296 16.80 -2.88 -3.15
N ARG A 297 16.38 -2.90 -4.41
CA ARG A 297 15.09 -3.51 -4.80
C ARG A 297 15.19 -5.03 -4.59
N VAL A 298 14.23 -5.61 -3.86
CA VAL A 298 14.16 -7.05 -3.54
C VAL A 298 12.75 -7.57 -3.84
N PRO A 299 12.60 -8.67 -4.61
CA PRO A 299 11.29 -9.29 -4.85
C PRO A 299 10.55 -9.67 -3.56
N VAL A 300 9.25 -9.39 -3.50
CA VAL A 300 8.39 -9.59 -2.32
C VAL A 300 8.48 -11.03 -1.79
N ASP A 301 8.46 -12.03 -2.68
CA ASP A 301 8.55 -13.46 -2.34
C ASP A 301 9.76 -13.81 -1.47
N LYS A 302 10.90 -13.12 -1.65
CA LYS A 302 12.11 -13.35 -0.85
C LYS A 302 11.95 -12.80 0.57
N VAL A 303 11.30 -11.65 0.72
CA VAL A 303 11.01 -11.07 2.04
C VAL A 303 10.01 -11.96 2.77
N ASP A 304 8.95 -12.40 2.07
CA ASP A 304 7.96 -13.32 2.61
C ASP A 304 8.56 -14.70 2.98
N GLN A 305 9.55 -15.19 2.22
CA GLN A 305 10.31 -16.40 2.59
C GLN A 305 11.13 -16.20 3.88
N ILE A 306 11.83 -15.06 4.04
CA ILE A 306 12.58 -14.76 5.27
C ILE A 306 11.62 -14.66 6.46
N ILE A 307 10.47 -14.02 6.29
CA ILE A 307 9.40 -13.92 7.29
C ILE A 307 8.89 -15.31 7.71
N ASN A 308 8.65 -16.22 6.76
CA ASN A 308 8.27 -17.60 7.06
C ASN A 308 9.37 -18.35 7.83
N LEU A 309 10.63 -18.20 7.45
CA LEU A 309 11.78 -18.80 8.14
C LEU A 309 11.95 -18.26 9.57
N VAL A 310 11.71 -16.97 9.80
CA VAL A 310 11.67 -16.38 11.15
C VAL A 310 10.49 -16.94 11.96
N GLY A 311 9.32 -17.12 11.35
CA GLY A 311 8.19 -17.79 11.98
C GLY A 311 8.52 -19.23 12.40
N GLU A 312 9.18 -20.00 11.53
CA GLU A 312 9.65 -21.36 11.85
C GLU A 312 10.76 -21.38 12.91
N LEU A 313 11.64 -20.37 12.94
CA LEU A 313 12.64 -20.18 14.00
C LEU A 313 11.99 -19.92 15.36
N ILE A 314 10.96 -19.05 15.41
CA ILE A 314 10.20 -18.77 16.65
C ILE A 314 9.50 -20.05 17.13
N ILE A 315 8.81 -20.77 16.24
CA ILE A 315 8.18 -22.07 16.58
C ILE A 315 9.25 -23.04 17.13
N THR A 316 10.40 -23.16 16.47
CA THR A 316 11.51 -24.03 16.93
C THR A 316 12.07 -23.61 18.28
N GLN A 317 12.16 -22.30 18.55
CA GLN A 317 12.61 -21.74 19.81
C GLN A 317 11.59 -22.03 20.93
N SER A 318 10.29 -21.90 20.68
CA SER A 318 9.24 -22.32 21.61
C SER A 318 9.27 -23.84 21.85
N MET A 319 9.57 -24.65 20.83
CA MET A 319 9.69 -26.11 20.99
C MET A 319 10.85 -26.49 21.91
N LEU A 320 11.99 -25.84 21.74
CA LEU A 320 13.15 -25.98 22.64
C LEU A 320 12.81 -25.54 24.07
N GLU A 321 12.03 -24.47 24.23
CA GLU A 321 11.68 -23.89 25.53
C GLU A 321 10.78 -24.82 26.33
N GLN A 322 9.75 -25.38 25.69
CA GLN A 322 8.88 -26.39 26.30
C GLN A 322 9.68 -27.66 26.69
N THR A 323 10.50 -28.17 25.77
CA THR A 323 11.38 -29.34 26.03
C THR A 323 12.36 -29.08 27.18
N ALA A 324 12.87 -27.85 27.32
CA ALA A 324 13.76 -27.47 28.41
C ALA A 324 13.02 -27.23 29.74
N SER A 325 11.72 -26.88 29.71
CA SER A 325 10.89 -26.72 30.91
C SER A 325 10.61 -28.03 31.64
N ASP A 326 10.62 -29.16 30.91
CA ASP A 326 10.54 -30.52 31.47
C ASP A 326 11.85 -30.99 32.12
N LEU A 327 12.96 -30.26 31.93
CA LEU A 327 14.25 -30.56 32.55
C LEU A 327 14.38 -29.86 33.91
N ASP A 328 15.01 -30.54 34.88
CA ASP A 328 15.24 -29.98 36.20
C ASP A 328 16.07 -28.67 36.14
N ILE A 329 15.39 -27.56 36.43
CA ILE A 329 15.90 -26.18 36.35
C ILE A 329 17.15 -25.99 37.23
N VAL A 330 17.22 -26.68 38.37
CA VAL A 330 18.35 -26.57 39.33
C VAL A 330 19.64 -27.11 38.72
N SER A 331 19.53 -28.10 37.82
CA SER A 331 20.67 -28.77 37.19
C SER A 331 21.11 -28.11 35.87
N HIS A 332 20.29 -27.24 35.26
CA HIS A 332 20.47 -26.79 33.86
C HIS A 332 20.43 -25.25 33.67
N GLY A 333 20.75 -24.45 34.70
CA GLY A 333 20.77 -22.98 34.62
C GLY A 333 21.46 -22.36 33.37
N PRO A 334 22.61 -22.87 32.89
CA PRO A 334 23.23 -22.37 31.65
C PRO A 334 22.39 -22.58 30.39
N LEU A 335 21.62 -23.68 30.31
CA LEU A 335 20.69 -23.94 29.20
C LEU A 335 19.55 -22.91 29.21
N VAL A 336 18.92 -22.70 30.37
CA VAL A 336 17.84 -21.72 30.54
C VAL A 336 18.31 -20.30 30.18
N ASN A 337 19.54 -19.91 30.55
CA ASN A 337 20.10 -18.62 30.15
C ASN A 337 20.35 -18.54 28.63
N GLY A 338 20.86 -19.61 28.00
CA GLY A 338 21.03 -19.68 26.55
C GLY A 338 19.71 -19.62 25.78
N MET A 339 18.65 -20.23 26.33
CA MET A 339 17.28 -20.19 25.82
C MET A 339 16.69 -18.78 25.83
N ASN A 340 16.78 -18.07 26.96
CA ASN A 340 16.34 -16.67 27.07
C ASN A 340 17.10 -15.76 26.10
N LEU A 341 18.40 -16.00 25.89
CA LEU A 341 19.19 -15.24 24.91
C LEU A 341 18.77 -15.55 23.47
N LEU A 342 18.47 -16.82 23.15
CA LEU A 342 17.95 -17.20 21.83
C LEU A 342 16.57 -16.58 21.57
N GLN A 343 15.66 -16.60 22.54
CA GLN A 343 14.35 -15.96 22.46
C GLN A 343 14.47 -14.45 22.19
N ARG A 344 15.34 -13.76 22.92
CA ARG A 344 15.61 -12.34 22.69
C ARG A 344 16.17 -12.09 21.29
N ASN A 345 17.22 -12.82 20.89
CA ASN A 345 17.83 -12.63 19.57
C ASN A 345 16.85 -12.97 18.42
N ALA A 346 15.96 -13.95 18.61
CA ALA A 346 14.92 -14.29 17.64
C ALA A 346 13.88 -13.18 17.51
N ARG A 347 13.51 -12.54 18.62
CA ARG A 347 12.63 -11.35 18.62
C ARG A 347 13.30 -10.13 17.99
N ASP A 348 14.54 -9.82 18.36
CA ASP A 348 15.31 -8.71 17.78
C ASP A 348 15.48 -8.92 16.24
N LEU A 349 15.66 -10.17 15.78
CA LEU A 349 15.68 -10.54 14.37
C LEU A 349 14.29 -10.41 13.70
N GLN A 350 13.22 -10.80 14.38
CA GLN A 350 11.85 -10.64 13.89
C GLN A 350 11.50 -9.17 13.69
N GLU A 351 11.77 -8.31 14.68
CA GLU A 351 11.54 -6.86 14.59
C GLU A 351 12.37 -6.25 13.43
N SER A 352 13.62 -6.69 13.26
CA SER A 352 14.48 -6.27 12.13
C SER A 352 13.95 -6.72 10.76
N VAL A 353 13.47 -7.96 10.64
CA VAL A 353 12.90 -8.49 9.38
C VAL A 353 11.58 -7.80 9.05
N MET A 354 10.74 -7.53 10.05
CA MET A 354 9.52 -6.75 9.84
C MET A 354 9.83 -5.34 9.33
N SER A 355 10.87 -4.66 9.86
CA SER A 355 11.26 -3.32 9.37
C SER A 355 11.65 -3.27 7.89
N ILE A 356 12.09 -4.38 7.29
CA ILE A 356 12.41 -4.44 5.85
C ILE A 356 11.14 -4.38 4.98
N ARG A 357 9.98 -4.79 5.52
CA ARG A 357 8.67 -4.79 4.84
C ARG A 357 7.80 -3.57 5.18
N MET A 358 8.29 -2.70 6.05
CA MET A 358 7.60 -1.47 6.44
C MET A 358 7.64 -0.44 5.32
N MET A 359 6.49 0.17 5.08
CA MET A 359 6.26 1.20 4.08
C MET A 359 5.54 2.38 4.76
N PRO A 360 5.87 3.64 4.42
CA PRO A 360 5.16 4.80 4.96
C PRO A 360 3.66 4.81 4.64
N MET A 361 2.84 5.27 5.58
CA MET A 361 1.41 5.50 5.38
C MET A 361 1.08 6.55 4.30
N ASP A 362 2.06 7.38 3.90
CA ASP A 362 1.89 8.34 2.80
C ASP A 362 1.48 7.67 1.48
N TYR A 363 1.93 6.44 1.20
CA TYR A 363 1.50 5.65 0.02
C TYR A 363 -0.02 5.38 -0.02
N VAL A 364 -0.67 5.37 1.15
CA VAL A 364 -2.12 5.26 1.30
C VAL A 364 -2.73 6.66 1.28
N PHE A 365 -2.21 7.59 2.08
CA PHE A 365 -2.78 8.92 2.27
C PHE A 365 -2.70 9.83 1.04
N SER A 366 -1.69 9.67 0.17
CA SER A 366 -1.54 10.44 -1.08
C SER A 366 -2.71 10.26 -2.07
N ARG A 367 -3.44 9.14 -1.98
CA ARG A 367 -4.57 8.80 -2.85
C ARG A 367 -5.89 9.49 -2.43
N PHE A 368 -5.98 9.95 -1.19
CA PHE A 368 -7.22 10.49 -0.63
C PHE A 368 -7.58 11.94 -1.01
N PRO A 369 -6.65 12.89 -1.21
CA PRO A 369 -6.98 14.26 -1.62
C PRO A 369 -7.91 14.33 -2.84
N ARG A 370 -7.58 13.56 -3.89
CA ARG A 370 -8.37 13.49 -5.12
C ARG A 370 -9.76 12.88 -4.89
N LEU A 371 -9.81 11.69 -4.27
CA LEU A 371 -11.06 11.01 -3.91
C LEU A 371 -12.00 11.91 -3.06
N VAL A 372 -11.43 12.66 -2.11
CA VAL A 372 -12.17 13.58 -1.25
C VAL A 372 -12.70 14.77 -2.06
N ARG A 373 -11.87 15.39 -2.92
CA ARG A 373 -12.25 16.50 -3.79
C ARG A 373 -13.39 16.12 -4.74
N ASP A 374 -13.28 14.98 -5.42
CA ASP A 374 -14.27 14.51 -6.40
C ASP A 374 -15.61 14.19 -5.73
N LEU A 375 -15.58 13.50 -4.57
CA LEU A 375 -16.79 13.14 -3.85
C LEU A 375 -17.43 14.35 -3.15
N ALA A 376 -16.63 15.28 -2.61
CA ALA A 376 -17.13 16.54 -2.05
C ALA A 376 -17.83 17.40 -3.11
N ALA A 377 -17.23 17.54 -4.30
CA ALA A 377 -17.83 18.22 -5.45
C ALA A 377 -19.16 17.56 -5.87
N LYS A 378 -19.18 16.23 -6.01
CA LYS A 378 -20.39 15.46 -6.36
C LYS A 378 -21.53 15.60 -5.34
N LEU A 379 -21.20 15.80 -4.06
CA LEU A 379 -22.15 15.97 -2.97
C LEU A 379 -22.53 17.43 -2.66
N GLY A 380 -21.89 18.41 -3.32
CA GLY A 380 -22.09 19.83 -3.04
C GLY A 380 -21.63 20.23 -1.64
N LYS A 381 -20.52 19.67 -1.17
CA LYS A 381 -19.92 19.97 0.14
C LYS A 381 -18.54 20.57 -0.04
N ASP A 382 -18.18 21.52 0.83
CA ASP A 382 -16.83 22.08 0.90
C ASP A 382 -16.07 21.39 2.05
N VAL A 383 -14.91 20.80 1.76
CA VAL A 383 -14.20 19.91 2.68
C VAL A 383 -12.68 20.09 2.59
N GLU A 384 -12.05 20.32 3.74
CA GLU A 384 -10.61 20.30 3.96
C GLU A 384 -10.17 18.90 4.45
N LEU A 385 -9.25 18.25 3.72
CA LEU A 385 -8.59 17.02 4.14
C LEU A 385 -7.28 17.34 4.85
N VAL A 386 -7.12 16.85 6.09
CA VAL A 386 -5.87 16.95 6.85
C VAL A 386 -5.29 15.55 7.05
N THR A 387 -4.01 15.37 6.74
CA THR A 387 -3.31 14.09 6.92
C THR A 387 -2.19 14.23 7.95
N GLU A 388 -2.20 13.38 8.97
CA GLU A 388 -1.25 13.39 10.10
C GLU A 388 -0.55 12.03 10.20
N GLY A 389 0.77 12.03 10.44
CA GLY A 389 1.53 10.77 10.53
C GLY A 389 1.76 10.06 9.19
N LYS A 390 1.93 10.82 8.09
CA LYS A 390 2.33 10.32 6.77
C LYS A 390 3.58 9.40 6.82
N SER A 391 4.53 9.74 7.70
CA SER A 391 5.77 8.98 7.92
C SER A 391 5.61 7.77 8.86
N THR A 392 4.41 7.47 9.34
CA THR A 392 4.18 6.28 10.16
C THR A 392 4.30 5.03 9.29
N GLU A 393 5.19 4.13 9.67
CA GLU A 393 5.51 2.90 8.95
C GLU A 393 4.49 1.79 9.23
N LEU A 394 3.96 1.13 8.18
CA LEU A 394 3.04 -0.01 8.23
C LEU A 394 3.51 -1.11 7.25
N ASP A 395 3.24 -2.38 7.55
CA ASP A 395 3.56 -3.51 6.66
C ASP A 395 2.87 -3.36 5.28
N LYS A 396 3.61 -3.63 4.18
CA LYS A 396 3.10 -3.53 2.81
C LYS A 396 1.77 -4.28 2.57
N SER A 397 1.62 -5.49 3.10
CA SER A 397 0.38 -6.28 2.92
C SER A 397 -0.79 -5.75 3.75
N LEU A 398 -0.52 -5.05 4.86
CA LEU A 398 -1.54 -4.29 5.58
C LEU A 398 -1.90 -2.99 4.85
N ILE A 399 -0.93 -2.31 4.21
CA ILE A 399 -1.20 -1.15 3.34
C ILE A 399 -2.15 -1.51 2.19
N GLU A 400 -1.90 -2.61 1.47
CA GLU A 400 -2.75 -3.02 0.35
C GLU A 400 -4.19 -3.34 0.82
N ARG A 401 -4.33 -3.96 2.01
CA ARG A 401 -5.63 -4.38 2.57
C ARG A 401 -6.40 -3.28 3.32
N ILE A 402 -5.74 -2.20 3.76
CA ILE A 402 -6.38 -1.10 4.52
C ILE A 402 -7.00 -0.02 3.62
N ILE A 403 -6.62 0.05 2.34
CA ILE A 403 -7.15 1.02 1.35
C ILE A 403 -8.68 0.93 1.23
N ASP A 404 -9.23 -0.26 1.01
CA ASP A 404 -10.69 -0.47 0.86
C ASP A 404 -11.48 -0.07 2.13
N PRO A 405 -11.12 -0.52 3.34
CA PRO A 405 -11.68 -0.02 4.60
C PRO A 405 -11.66 1.51 4.74
N LEU A 406 -10.50 2.15 4.50
CA LEU A 406 -10.36 3.61 4.65
C LEU A 406 -11.16 4.38 3.61
N THR A 407 -11.17 3.92 2.35
CA THR A 407 -12.00 4.46 1.26
C THR A 407 -13.48 4.49 1.67
N HIS A 408 -13.97 3.44 2.32
CA HIS A 408 -15.36 3.39 2.78
C HIS A 408 -15.61 4.28 4.00
N LEU A 409 -14.70 4.37 4.97
CA LEU A 409 -14.85 5.27 6.12
C LEU A 409 -14.81 6.75 5.71
N VAL A 410 -13.92 7.12 4.80
CA VAL A 410 -13.85 8.46 4.20
C VAL A 410 -15.12 8.78 3.45
N ARG A 411 -15.62 7.86 2.62
CA ARG A 411 -16.91 8.01 1.94
C ARG A 411 -18.05 8.25 2.92
N ASN A 412 -18.16 7.46 4.00
CA ASN A 412 -19.25 7.63 4.98
C ASN A 412 -19.15 8.95 5.76
N SER A 413 -17.93 9.41 6.04
CA SER A 413 -17.69 10.73 6.62
C SER A 413 -18.13 11.84 5.66
N LEU A 414 -17.87 11.70 4.36
CA LEU A 414 -18.28 12.66 3.33
C LEU A 414 -19.77 12.62 3.00
N ASP A 415 -20.40 11.44 2.88
CA ASP A 415 -21.82 11.25 2.55
C ASP A 415 -22.74 11.61 3.74
N HIS A 416 -22.45 11.06 4.92
CA HIS A 416 -23.35 11.05 6.07
C HIS A 416 -22.83 11.81 7.29
N GLY A 417 -21.52 11.88 7.51
CA GLY A 417 -20.91 12.62 8.63
C GLY A 417 -21.03 14.13 8.46
N LEU A 418 -20.39 14.67 7.42
CA LEU A 418 -20.32 16.09 7.13
C LEU A 418 -21.66 16.63 6.58
N GLU A 419 -22.08 17.76 7.14
CA GLU A 419 -23.29 18.48 6.78
C GLU A 419 -23.02 19.40 5.56
N SER A 420 -24.06 19.81 4.82
CA SER A 420 -23.90 20.82 3.75
C SER A 420 -23.55 22.19 4.34
N PRO A 421 -22.87 23.09 3.59
CA PRO A 421 -22.44 24.40 4.10
C PRO A 421 -23.55 25.18 4.81
N ASP A 422 -24.74 25.30 4.19
CA ASP A 422 -25.92 25.97 4.79
C ASP A 422 -26.31 25.41 6.18
N LYS A 423 -26.20 24.09 6.36
CA LYS A 423 -26.52 23.42 7.63
C LYS A 423 -25.41 23.63 8.67
N ARG A 424 -24.16 23.67 8.23
CA ARG A 424 -23.00 23.97 9.09
C ARG A 424 -23.06 25.40 9.61
N GLU A 425 -23.37 26.37 8.76
CA GLU A 425 -23.61 27.76 9.17
C GLU A 425 -24.80 27.88 10.14
N ALA A 426 -25.92 27.21 9.85
CA ALA A 426 -27.08 27.17 10.75
C ALA A 426 -26.78 26.53 12.12
N ALA A 427 -25.80 25.61 12.17
CA ALA A 427 -25.29 25.00 13.41
C ALA A 427 -24.16 25.82 14.09
N GLY A 428 -23.73 26.95 13.50
CA GLY A 428 -22.64 27.78 14.02
C GLY A 428 -21.24 27.22 13.82
N LYS A 429 -21.05 26.31 12.85
CA LYS A 429 -19.76 25.73 12.45
C LYS A 429 -19.14 26.49 11.27
N SER A 430 -17.87 26.20 10.97
CA SER A 430 -17.23 26.62 9.71
C SER A 430 -18.01 26.07 8.50
N PRO A 431 -18.22 26.85 7.42
CA PRO A 431 -18.89 26.34 6.21
C PRO A 431 -18.13 25.18 5.58
N THR A 432 -16.79 25.25 5.55
CA THR A 432 -15.89 24.15 5.19
C THR A 432 -15.91 23.08 6.29
N GLY A 433 -16.14 21.83 5.91
CA GLY A 433 -16.00 20.66 6.77
C GLY A 433 -14.55 20.20 6.90
N ARG A 434 -14.18 19.61 8.03
CA ARG A 434 -12.83 19.06 8.21
C ARG A 434 -12.88 17.55 8.36
N LEU A 435 -12.08 16.87 7.55
CA LEU A 435 -11.81 15.44 7.63
C LEU A 435 -10.33 15.24 7.93
N THR A 436 -10.00 14.61 9.06
CA THR A 436 -8.61 14.29 9.44
C THR A 436 -8.38 12.79 9.32
N LEU A 437 -7.31 12.39 8.63
CA LEU A 437 -6.74 11.05 8.64
C LEU A 437 -5.45 11.08 9.46
N SER A 438 -5.37 10.31 10.55
CA SER A 438 -4.18 10.25 11.42
C SER A 438 -3.68 8.82 11.52
N ALA A 439 -2.36 8.59 11.47
CA ALA A 439 -1.74 7.29 11.72
C ALA A 439 -0.59 7.41 12.72
N GLN A 440 -0.62 6.64 13.81
CA GLN A 440 0.37 6.73 14.90
C GLN A 440 0.71 5.34 15.46
N HIS A 441 1.98 5.13 15.86
CA HIS A 441 2.37 3.94 16.61
C HIS A 441 1.99 4.07 18.09
N GLN A 442 1.20 3.12 18.60
CA GLN A 442 0.78 3.08 20.00
C GLN A 442 0.91 1.66 20.57
N GLY A 443 1.88 1.46 21.46
CA GLY A 443 1.99 0.25 22.28
C GLY A 443 2.23 -1.06 21.51
N GLY A 444 2.92 -1.01 20.37
CA GLY A 444 3.13 -2.18 19.50
C GLY A 444 2.02 -2.41 18.47
N ASN A 445 1.06 -1.48 18.38
CA ASN A 445 0.03 -1.45 17.34
C ASN A 445 0.14 -0.13 16.53
N ILE A 446 -0.47 -0.10 15.35
CA ILE A 446 -0.77 1.14 14.63
C ILE A 446 -2.22 1.52 14.91
N LEU A 447 -2.40 2.72 15.45
CA LEU A 447 -3.69 3.39 15.52
C LEU A 447 -3.85 4.24 14.26
N ILE A 448 -4.89 3.95 13.47
CA ILE A 448 -5.33 4.77 12.35
C ILE A 448 -6.69 5.38 12.71
N GLU A 449 -6.80 6.71 12.68
CA GLU A 449 -8.03 7.44 13.02
C GLU A 449 -8.59 8.16 11.79
N VAL A 450 -9.88 7.99 11.54
CA VAL A 450 -10.68 8.80 10.59
C VAL A 450 -11.60 9.70 11.42
N ILE A 451 -11.40 11.01 11.35
CA ILE A 451 -12.06 12.00 12.22
C ILE A 451 -12.80 13.02 11.35
N ASP A 452 -14.12 13.11 11.49
CA ASP A 452 -14.94 14.19 10.93
C ASP A 452 -15.41 15.17 12.01
N ASP A 453 -15.69 16.42 11.63
CA ASP A 453 -16.32 17.45 12.47
C ASP A 453 -17.84 17.61 12.21
N GLY A 454 -18.47 16.53 11.72
CA GLY A 454 -19.83 16.49 11.20
C GLY A 454 -20.95 16.50 12.24
N ALA A 455 -22.13 16.04 11.83
CA ALA A 455 -23.31 15.99 12.71
C ALA A 455 -23.14 15.01 13.88
N GLY A 456 -22.23 14.04 13.75
CA GLY A 456 -22.15 12.88 14.64
C GLY A 456 -23.30 11.88 14.42
N LEU A 457 -23.22 10.74 15.11
CA LEU A 457 -24.19 9.66 14.98
C LEU A 457 -25.48 9.95 15.77
N ASN A 458 -26.62 9.70 15.14
CA ASN A 458 -27.92 9.86 15.79
C ASN A 458 -28.34 8.55 16.49
N ARG A 459 -28.16 8.51 17.82
CA ARG A 459 -28.51 7.38 18.70
C ARG A 459 -29.95 6.89 18.50
N GLU A 460 -30.92 7.80 18.46
CA GLU A 460 -32.35 7.45 18.34
C GLU A 460 -32.67 6.78 17.00
N ARG A 461 -32.11 7.28 15.89
CA ARG A 461 -32.31 6.67 14.56
C ARG A 461 -31.66 5.29 14.46
N ILE A 462 -30.49 5.09 15.06
CA ILE A 462 -29.81 3.78 15.12
C ILE A 462 -30.64 2.78 15.93
N LEU A 463 -31.11 3.16 17.12
CA LEU A 463 -31.97 2.32 17.96
C LEU A 463 -33.30 1.97 17.27
N ALA A 464 -33.93 2.94 16.61
CA ALA A 464 -35.17 2.72 15.84
C ALA A 464 -34.95 1.77 14.66
N LYS A 465 -33.86 1.94 13.89
CA LYS A 465 -33.50 1.04 12.80
C LYS A 465 -33.20 -0.37 13.32
N ALA A 466 -32.41 -0.50 14.39
CA ALA A 466 -32.06 -1.78 14.99
C ALA A 466 -33.29 -2.57 15.47
N ARG A 467 -34.27 -1.88 16.09
CA ARG A 467 -35.59 -2.45 16.42
C ARG A 467 -36.35 -2.92 15.18
N SER A 468 -36.36 -2.13 14.11
CA SER A 468 -37.03 -2.51 12.84
C SER A 468 -36.36 -3.71 12.14
N SER A 469 -35.04 -3.87 12.29
CA SER A 469 -34.26 -4.99 11.75
C SER A 469 -34.28 -6.24 12.64
N GLY A 470 -35.03 -6.24 13.75
CA GLY A 470 -35.14 -7.40 14.66
C GLY A 470 -33.91 -7.66 15.53
N LEU A 471 -33.00 -6.68 15.68
CA LEU A 471 -31.90 -6.77 16.64
C LEU A 471 -32.43 -6.63 18.07
N ALA A 472 -31.80 -7.33 19.02
CA ALA A 472 -32.13 -7.22 20.43
C ALA A 472 -31.58 -5.89 20.98
N VAL A 473 -32.48 -4.96 21.32
CA VAL A 473 -32.15 -3.58 21.71
C VAL A 473 -32.85 -3.21 23.01
N THR A 474 -32.08 -2.77 24.00
CA THR A 474 -32.59 -2.31 25.31
C THR A 474 -32.37 -0.80 25.45
N ASP A 475 -33.32 -0.06 26.03
CA ASP A 475 -33.18 1.40 26.21
C ASP A 475 -31.97 1.80 27.09
N SER A 476 -31.48 0.87 27.93
CA SER A 476 -30.33 1.04 28.83
C SER A 476 -28.96 0.73 28.20
N MET A 477 -28.86 0.49 26.88
CA MET A 477 -27.57 0.26 26.22
C MET A 477 -26.66 1.50 26.33
N SER A 478 -25.35 1.29 26.52
CA SER A 478 -24.38 2.38 26.47
C SER A 478 -24.28 2.96 25.05
N ASP A 479 -23.78 4.19 24.91
CA ASP A 479 -23.62 4.78 23.58
C ASP A 479 -22.63 3.97 22.72
N ASP A 480 -21.57 3.44 23.34
CA ASP A 480 -20.57 2.59 22.67
C ASP A 480 -21.19 1.28 22.15
N ASP A 481 -22.07 0.63 22.93
CA ASP A 481 -22.85 -0.54 22.48
C ASP A 481 -23.77 -0.18 21.30
N VAL A 482 -24.35 1.02 21.30
CA VAL A 482 -25.23 1.49 20.21
C VAL A 482 -24.44 1.78 18.94
N TRP A 483 -23.23 2.33 19.03
CA TRP A 483 -22.37 2.53 17.86
C TRP A 483 -21.91 1.20 17.26
N GLN A 484 -21.64 0.17 18.08
CA GLN A 484 -21.28 -1.17 17.60
C GLN A 484 -22.40 -1.83 16.77
N LEU A 485 -23.68 -1.44 16.92
CA LEU A 485 -24.78 -1.91 16.07
C LEU A 485 -24.62 -1.54 14.59
N ILE A 486 -23.84 -0.50 14.26
CA ILE A 486 -23.56 -0.07 12.89
C ILE A 486 -22.85 -1.18 12.09
N PHE A 487 -22.07 -2.02 12.77
CA PHE A 487 -21.36 -3.14 12.15
C PHE A 487 -22.19 -4.44 12.05
N ALA A 488 -23.48 -4.42 12.41
CA ALA A 488 -24.32 -5.61 12.29
C ALA A 488 -24.59 -5.94 10.80
N PRO A 489 -24.66 -7.24 10.42
CA PRO A 489 -24.87 -7.63 9.02
C PRO A 489 -26.14 -7.01 8.42
N GLY A 490 -26.02 -6.39 7.25
CA GLY A 490 -27.14 -5.71 6.59
C GLY A 490 -27.67 -4.46 7.32
N PHE A 491 -26.97 -3.95 8.33
CA PHE A 491 -27.32 -2.70 9.00
C PHE A 491 -26.90 -1.49 8.14
N SER A 492 -27.85 -0.98 7.36
CA SER A 492 -27.72 0.30 6.67
C SER A 492 -28.85 1.25 7.03
N THR A 493 -28.51 2.51 7.26
CA THR A 493 -29.46 3.61 7.51
C THR A 493 -30.05 4.18 6.22
N ALA A 494 -29.52 3.82 5.05
CA ALA A 494 -30.06 4.24 3.75
C ALA A 494 -31.41 3.56 3.44
N GLU A 495 -32.34 4.34 2.87
CA GLU A 495 -33.66 3.86 2.42
C GLU A 495 -33.66 3.43 0.94
N GLN A 496 -32.60 3.77 0.19
CA GLN A 496 -32.38 3.35 -1.20
C GLN A 496 -30.93 2.90 -1.38
N VAL A 497 -30.72 1.89 -2.22
CA VAL A 497 -29.39 1.54 -2.72
C VAL A 497 -29.02 2.57 -3.78
N SER A 498 -27.95 3.34 -3.57
CA SER A 498 -27.45 4.26 -4.59
C SER A 498 -26.59 3.53 -5.62
N ASP A 499 -26.62 3.97 -6.88
CA ASP A 499 -25.86 3.33 -7.98
C ASP A 499 -24.33 3.37 -7.77
N VAL A 500 -23.84 4.19 -6.83
CA VAL A 500 -22.42 4.29 -6.42
C VAL A 500 -22.03 3.18 -5.41
N SER A 501 -22.99 2.38 -4.95
CA SER A 501 -22.83 1.29 -3.97
C SER A 501 -22.80 -0.12 -4.62
N GLY A 502 -22.46 -0.19 -5.91
CA GLY A 502 -22.54 -1.40 -6.77
C GLY A 502 -21.67 -2.62 -6.41
N ARG A 503 -21.11 -2.70 -5.19
CA ARG A 503 -20.43 -3.89 -4.65
C ARG A 503 -20.97 -4.38 -3.29
N GLY A 504 -22.03 -3.78 -2.76
CA GLY A 504 -22.68 -4.26 -1.52
C GLY A 504 -21.79 -4.19 -0.27
N VAL A 505 -20.88 -3.22 -0.22
CA VAL A 505 -19.95 -3.03 0.90
C VAL A 505 -20.67 -2.28 2.01
N GLY A 506 -21.06 -2.96 3.08
CA GLY A 506 -21.56 -2.35 4.33
C GLY A 506 -20.43 -2.09 5.34
N MET A 507 -20.79 -1.55 6.50
CA MET A 507 -19.84 -1.40 7.61
C MET A 507 -19.46 -2.77 8.22
N ASP A 508 -20.33 -3.77 8.08
CA ASP A 508 -20.05 -5.18 8.35
C ASP A 508 -18.83 -5.71 7.56
N VAL A 509 -18.73 -5.38 6.27
CA VAL A 509 -17.57 -5.74 5.43
C VAL A 509 -16.29 -5.04 5.92
N VAL A 510 -16.37 -3.76 6.29
CA VAL A 510 -15.22 -3.02 6.85
C VAL A 510 -14.73 -3.66 8.15
N LYS A 511 -15.63 -4.01 9.06
CA LYS A 511 -15.28 -4.72 10.30
C LYS A 511 -14.64 -6.08 10.00
N ARG A 512 -15.19 -6.85 9.06
CA ARG A 512 -14.64 -8.16 8.68
C ARG A 512 -13.23 -8.02 8.10
N ASN A 513 -13.01 -7.12 7.15
CA ASN A 513 -11.69 -6.89 6.55
C ASN A 513 -10.64 -6.50 7.61
N ILE A 514 -11.01 -5.67 8.59
CA ILE A 514 -10.13 -5.27 9.70
C ILE A 514 -9.84 -6.46 10.64
N GLN A 515 -10.83 -7.29 10.94
CA GLN A 515 -10.65 -8.51 11.74
C GLN A 515 -9.77 -9.55 11.03
N GLU A 516 -9.91 -9.70 9.70
CA GLU A 516 -9.03 -10.54 8.87
C GLU A 516 -7.58 -10.01 8.77
N MET A 517 -7.32 -8.77 9.22
CA MET A 517 -5.96 -8.21 9.42
C MET A 517 -5.46 -8.39 10.86
N GLY A 518 -6.21 -9.09 11.72
CA GLY A 518 -5.90 -9.23 13.16
C GLY A 518 -6.16 -7.97 13.99
N GLY A 519 -6.81 -6.96 13.40
CA GLY A 519 -7.11 -5.69 14.05
C GLY A 519 -8.49 -5.59 14.67
N HIS A 520 -8.76 -4.46 15.32
CA HIS A 520 -10.10 -4.08 15.79
C HIS A 520 -10.51 -2.69 15.31
N VAL A 521 -11.83 -2.45 15.30
CA VAL A 521 -12.42 -1.16 14.92
C VAL A 521 -13.40 -0.67 15.99
N GLU A 522 -13.28 0.61 16.33
CA GLU A 522 -14.09 1.31 17.33
C GLU A 522 -14.65 2.60 16.73
N ILE A 523 -15.84 3.00 17.19
CA ILE A 523 -16.47 4.26 16.78
C ILE A 523 -16.76 5.08 18.03
N LEU A 524 -16.25 6.31 18.05
CA LEU A 524 -16.50 7.31 19.07
C LEU A 524 -17.23 8.48 18.40
N SER A 525 -18.47 8.76 18.78
CA SER A 525 -19.25 9.85 18.17
C SER A 525 -19.92 10.72 19.22
N LYS A 526 -20.02 12.03 18.94
CA LYS A 526 -20.71 12.99 19.80
C LYS A 526 -21.60 13.89 18.94
N PRO A 527 -22.93 13.93 19.18
CA PRO A 527 -23.84 14.78 18.42
C PRO A 527 -23.37 16.25 18.34
N GLY A 528 -23.35 16.79 17.13
CA GLY A 528 -22.87 18.14 16.81
C GLY A 528 -21.35 18.34 16.83
N ARG A 529 -20.56 17.31 17.16
CA ARG A 529 -19.08 17.37 17.21
C ARG A 529 -18.38 16.39 16.26
N GLY A 530 -19.14 15.64 15.48
CA GLY A 530 -18.62 14.67 14.51
C GLY A 530 -18.33 13.29 15.08
N THR A 531 -17.63 12.49 14.27
CA THR A 531 -17.33 11.08 14.55
C THR A 531 -15.84 10.79 14.37
N THR A 532 -15.30 9.93 15.24
CA THR A 532 -13.96 9.38 15.15
C THR A 532 -14.07 7.87 15.03
N THR A 533 -13.66 7.31 13.90
CA THR A 533 -13.50 5.86 13.73
C THR A 533 -12.03 5.51 13.94
N ARG A 534 -11.76 4.55 14.83
CA ARG A 534 -10.42 4.08 15.17
C ARG A 534 -10.23 2.67 14.64
N ILE A 535 -9.14 2.45 13.92
CA ILE A 535 -8.67 1.14 13.51
C ILE A 535 -7.36 0.90 14.26
N VAL A 536 -7.26 -0.23 14.95
CA VAL A 536 -6.03 -0.67 15.61
C VAL A 536 -5.55 -1.93 14.93
N LEU A 537 -4.35 -1.89 14.34
CA LEU A 537 -3.71 -3.01 13.64
C LEU A 537 -2.42 -3.43 14.39
N PRO A 538 -2.13 -4.73 14.54
CA PRO A 538 -0.86 -5.19 15.10
C PRO A 538 0.32 -4.87 14.17
N LEU A 539 1.50 -4.57 14.73
CA LEU A 539 2.71 -4.29 13.93
C LEU A 539 3.37 -5.55 13.33
N THR A 540 3.00 -6.73 13.82
CA THR A 540 3.69 -8.00 13.56
C THR A 540 2.92 -8.88 12.58
N LEU A 541 3.58 -9.93 12.09
CA LEU A 541 2.93 -11.20 11.78
C LEU A 541 1.79 -11.52 12.77
N ALA A 542 0.73 -12.18 12.30
CA ALA A 542 -0.44 -12.53 13.12
C ALA A 542 -0.05 -13.46 14.29
N ILE A 543 0.35 -12.87 15.41
CA ILE A 543 0.55 -13.53 16.70
C ILE A 543 -0.74 -13.35 17.47
N LEU A 544 -1.28 -14.46 17.99
CA LEU A 544 -2.49 -14.47 18.78
C LEU A 544 -2.17 -14.90 20.21
N ASP A 545 -2.63 -14.12 21.19
CA ASP A 545 -2.67 -14.57 22.59
C ASP A 545 -3.79 -15.59 22.74
N GLY A 546 -3.41 -16.85 22.99
CA GLY A 546 -4.31 -17.98 23.08
C GLY A 546 -4.41 -18.56 24.48
N MET A 547 -5.63 -18.85 24.93
CA MET A 547 -5.87 -19.84 25.97
C MET A 547 -5.88 -21.23 25.33
N SER A 548 -4.90 -22.06 25.68
CA SER A 548 -4.84 -23.46 25.30
C SER A 548 -5.82 -24.29 26.13
N ILE A 549 -6.73 -24.98 25.46
CA ILE A 549 -7.83 -25.74 26.07
C ILE A 549 -7.81 -27.18 25.55
N ARG A 550 -8.17 -28.15 26.41
CA ARG A 550 -8.23 -29.56 26.06
C ARG A 550 -9.67 -30.04 25.96
N CYS A 551 -9.92 -30.94 25.01
CA CYS A 551 -11.19 -31.64 24.84
C CYS A 551 -10.89 -33.07 24.39
N GLY A 552 -11.18 -34.06 25.24
CA GLY A 552 -10.68 -35.42 25.08
C GLY A 552 -9.14 -35.43 25.03
N ASN A 553 -8.59 -35.99 23.95
CA ASN A 553 -7.15 -35.98 23.68
C ASN A 553 -6.70 -34.79 22.81
N GLU A 554 -7.65 -34.01 22.27
CA GLU A 554 -7.36 -32.93 21.33
C GLU A 554 -7.12 -31.60 22.05
N THR A 555 -6.21 -30.79 21.51
CA THR A 555 -5.88 -29.45 22.03
C THR A 555 -6.33 -28.37 21.06
N PHE A 556 -7.14 -27.45 21.54
CA PHE A 556 -7.65 -26.30 20.79
C PHE A 556 -7.12 -25.00 21.40
N LEU A 557 -7.17 -23.92 20.62
CA LEU A 557 -6.73 -22.62 21.05
C LEU A 557 -7.88 -21.62 20.96
N LEU A 558 -8.14 -20.95 22.08
CA LEU A 558 -9.24 -20.01 22.24
C LEU A 558 -8.67 -18.58 22.33
N PRO A 559 -9.06 -17.64 21.45
CA PRO A 559 -8.57 -16.26 21.49
C PRO A 559 -8.79 -15.61 22.87
N LEU A 560 -7.72 -15.16 23.52
CA LEU A 560 -7.79 -14.68 24.91
C LEU A 560 -8.66 -13.42 25.05
N ASN A 561 -8.68 -12.56 24.03
CA ASN A 561 -9.54 -11.38 23.95
C ASN A 561 -11.05 -11.69 23.99
N ALA A 562 -11.44 -12.93 23.68
CA ALA A 562 -12.82 -13.38 23.70
C ALA A 562 -13.18 -14.14 25.00
N VAL A 563 -12.22 -14.39 25.89
CA VAL A 563 -12.42 -15.04 27.20
C VAL A 563 -12.71 -13.98 28.26
N LEU A 564 -13.85 -14.11 28.96
CA LEU A 564 -14.24 -13.20 30.04
C LEU A 564 -13.86 -13.76 31.43
N GLU A 565 -14.27 -14.98 31.73
CA GLU A 565 -13.96 -15.70 32.97
C GLU A 565 -14.07 -17.22 32.75
N SER A 566 -13.61 -18.02 33.71
CA SER A 566 -13.80 -19.48 33.68
C SER A 566 -14.19 -19.99 35.06
N LEU A 567 -15.06 -21.00 35.10
CA LEU A 567 -15.59 -21.59 36.32
C LEU A 567 -15.95 -23.06 36.11
N GLN A 568 -16.03 -23.84 37.20
CA GLN A 568 -16.58 -25.18 37.16
C GLN A 568 -18.08 -25.11 37.50
N PRO A 569 -19.00 -25.54 36.62
CA PRO A 569 -20.43 -25.37 36.82
C PRO A 569 -20.96 -26.34 37.89
N GLN A 570 -21.93 -25.90 38.68
CA GLN A 570 -22.62 -26.73 39.67
C GLN A 570 -23.99 -27.16 39.15
N THR A 571 -24.52 -28.29 39.65
CA THR A 571 -25.82 -28.83 39.23
C THR A 571 -26.97 -27.84 39.41
N ASP A 572 -26.93 -27.02 40.47
CA ASP A 572 -27.96 -26.03 40.81
C ASP A 572 -27.94 -24.80 39.87
N ASP A 573 -26.85 -24.59 39.14
CA ASP A 573 -26.68 -23.51 38.16
C ASP A 573 -27.04 -23.94 36.73
N ILE A 574 -27.35 -25.22 36.49
CA ILE A 574 -27.66 -25.77 35.17
C ILE A 574 -29.18 -25.88 34.98
N TYR A 575 -29.70 -25.18 33.97
CA TYR A 575 -31.13 -25.11 33.66
C TYR A 575 -31.38 -25.71 32.26
N SER A 576 -32.32 -26.65 32.15
CA SER A 576 -32.74 -27.20 30.86
C SER A 576 -33.96 -26.44 30.32
N MET A 577 -33.88 -25.96 29.08
CA MET A 577 -34.99 -25.35 28.34
C MET A 577 -35.78 -26.40 27.54
N ALA A 578 -36.89 -25.97 26.95
CA ALA A 578 -37.66 -26.82 26.04
C ALA A 578 -36.89 -27.01 24.70
N GLY A 579 -36.42 -28.24 24.44
CA GLY A 579 -35.72 -28.60 23.20
C GLY A 579 -34.28 -29.13 23.38
N ASP A 580 -33.97 -29.78 24.51
CA ASP A 580 -32.62 -30.25 24.93
C ASP A 580 -31.55 -29.13 25.07
N ASP A 581 -31.85 -27.87 24.75
CA ASP A 581 -30.98 -26.71 25.01
C ASP A 581 -30.71 -26.53 26.52
N GLN A 582 -29.43 -26.44 26.90
CA GLN A 582 -29.00 -26.25 28.28
C GLN A 582 -28.41 -24.85 28.49
N LEU A 583 -28.75 -24.24 29.63
CA LEU A 583 -28.31 -22.93 30.06
C LEU A 583 -27.51 -23.04 31.36
N LEU A 584 -26.40 -22.31 31.45
CA LEU A 584 -25.65 -22.11 32.68
C LEU A 584 -25.99 -20.74 33.25
N LYS A 585 -26.44 -20.72 34.50
CA LYS A 585 -26.64 -19.47 35.24
C LYS A 585 -25.29 -18.99 35.77
N VAL A 586 -24.89 -17.79 35.37
CA VAL A 586 -23.67 -17.13 35.87
C VAL A 586 -24.08 -15.79 36.46
N ARG A 587 -23.97 -15.68 37.79
CA ARG A 587 -24.46 -14.53 38.57
C ARG A 587 -25.98 -14.37 38.36
N ASP A 588 -26.43 -13.32 37.68
CA ASP A 588 -27.85 -13.07 37.36
C ASP A 588 -28.19 -13.26 35.86
N GLU A 589 -27.23 -13.72 35.04
CA GLU A 589 -27.42 -13.98 33.61
C GLU A 589 -27.55 -15.49 33.33
N TYR A 590 -28.34 -15.86 32.31
CA TYR A 590 -28.44 -17.23 31.82
C TYR A 590 -27.73 -17.33 30.47
N LEU A 591 -26.68 -18.14 30.40
CA LEU A 591 -25.81 -18.27 29.24
C LEU A 591 -26.04 -19.61 28.54
N PRO A 592 -26.21 -19.66 27.22
CA PRO A 592 -26.28 -20.92 26.48
C PRO A 592 -24.97 -21.70 26.61
N ILE A 593 -25.10 -22.99 26.92
CA ILE A 593 -23.97 -23.92 27.00
C ILE A 593 -23.63 -24.41 25.58
N ILE A 594 -22.35 -24.36 25.23
CA ILE A 594 -21.80 -24.97 24.02
C ILE A 594 -20.84 -26.08 24.46
N ALA A 595 -21.16 -27.33 24.19
CA ALA A 595 -20.26 -28.44 24.48
C ALA A 595 -19.25 -28.60 23.34
N LEU A 596 -17.97 -28.25 23.57
CA LEU A 596 -16.95 -28.25 22.50
C LEU A 596 -16.82 -29.63 21.82
N HIS A 597 -16.91 -30.70 22.60
CA HIS A 597 -16.87 -32.07 22.10
C HIS A 597 -18.06 -32.43 21.19
N HIS A 598 -19.22 -31.80 21.39
CA HIS A 598 -20.40 -31.99 20.55
C HIS A 598 -20.29 -31.16 19.26
N ALA A 599 -19.87 -29.91 19.39
CA ALA A 599 -19.66 -29.03 18.26
C ALA A 599 -18.61 -29.61 17.29
N LEU A 600 -17.45 -30.06 17.75
CA LEU A 600 -16.36 -30.53 16.88
C LEU A 600 -16.26 -32.06 16.71
N ASP A 601 -17.28 -32.83 17.11
CA ASP A 601 -17.32 -34.32 17.07
C ASP A 601 -16.13 -35.01 17.76
N VAL A 602 -15.61 -34.42 18.85
CA VAL A 602 -14.43 -34.92 19.55
C VAL A 602 -14.78 -36.12 20.43
N THR A 603 -14.11 -37.25 20.18
CA THR A 603 -14.29 -38.48 20.96
C THR A 603 -13.47 -38.46 22.25
N GLY A 604 -14.02 -39.04 23.33
CA GLY A 604 -13.30 -39.26 24.58
C GLY A 604 -13.27 -38.07 25.55
N ALA A 605 -14.01 -37.00 25.26
CA ALA A 605 -14.15 -35.85 26.15
C ALA A 605 -15.05 -36.11 27.37
N LYS A 606 -14.97 -35.25 28.39
CA LYS A 606 -15.85 -35.30 29.58
C LYS A 606 -17.26 -34.87 29.18
N THR A 607 -18.22 -35.80 29.27
CA THR A 607 -19.64 -35.53 28.93
C THR A 607 -20.48 -35.05 30.12
N GLU A 608 -19.98 -35.18 31.35
CA GLU A 608 -20.64 -34.65 32.55
C GLU A 608 -20.32 -33.16 32.71
N LEU A 609 -21.35 -32.31 32.58
CA LEU A 609 -21.25 -30.85 32.66
C LEU A 609 -20.47 -30.38 33.89
N THR A 610 -20.73 -30.97 35.05
CA THR A 610 -20.10 -30.65 36.34
C THR A 610 -18.65 -31.11 36.48
N ALA A 611 -18.17 -32.01 35.61
CA ALA A 611 -16.79 -32.47 35.57
C ALA A 611 -15.92 -31.70 34.55
N ALA A 612 -16.56 -30.97 33.64
CA ALA A 612 -15.94 -30.06 32.69
C ALA A 612 -15.75 -28.65 33.28
N ILE A 613 -14.97 -27.81 32.60
CA ILE A 613 -14.77 -26.40 32.91
C ILE A 613 -15.60 -25.58 31.93
N ALA A 614 -16.40 -24.64 32.43
CA ALA A 614 -17.12 -23.65 31.63
C ALA A 614 -16.26 -22.40 31.44
N VAL A 615 -15.84 -22.14 30.21
CA VAL A 615 -15.17 -20.89 29.80
C VAL A 615 -16.23 -19.94 29.27
N ILE A 616 -16.38 -18.79 29.92
CA ILE A 616 -17.34 -17.77 29.51
C ILE A 616 -16.71 -16.95 28.40
N VAL A 617 -17.27 -17.04 27.20
CA VAL A 617 -16.73 -16.44 25.98
C VAL A 617 -17.71 -15.46 25.34
N GLN A 618 -17.19 -14.44 24.66
CA GLN A 618 -17.98 -13.43 23.95
C GLN A 618 -17.72 -13.46 22.45
N GLY A 619 -18.78 -13.64 21.65
CA GLY A 619 -18.74 -13.64 20.18
C GLY A 619 -19.97 -12.95 19.60
N GLU A 620 -19.78 -12.10 18.57
CA GLU A 620 -20.84 -11.27 17.97
C GLU A 620 -21.70 -10.49 18.99
N GLY A 621 -21.09 -10.01 20.09
CA GLY A 621 -21.77 -9.28 21.17
C GLY A 621 -22.64 -10.13 22.09
N ARG A 622 -22.62 -11.47 21.95
CA ARG A 622 -23.32 -12.42 22.82
C ARG A 622 -22.33 -13.22 23.66
N ARG A 623 -22.78 -13.63 24.85
CA ARG A 623 -22.00 -14.46 25.78
C ARG A 623 -22.46 -15.91 25.73
N TYR A 624 -21.51 -16.83 25.79
CA TYR A 624 -21.73 -18.28 25.75
C TYR A 624 -20.88 -18.95 26.83
N ALA A 625 -21.34 -20.11 27.34
CA ALA A 625 -20.57 -20.95 28.24
C ALA A 625 -19.98 -22.13 27.44
N LEU A 626 -18.72 -22.01 27.01
CA LEU A 626 -18.01 -23.05 26.28
C LEU A 626 -17.47 -24.10 27.26
N LEU A 627 -17.98 -25.34 27.19
CA LEU A 627 -17.46 -26.44 28.01
C LEU A 627 -16.23 -27.09 27.37
N VAL A 628 -15.18 -27.18 28.17
CA VAL A 628 -13.88 -27.79 27.84
C VAL A 628 -13.50 -28.75 28.95
N ASP A 629 -12.62 -29.72 28.67
CA ASP A 629 -12.23 -30.70 29.68
C ASP A 629 -11.26 -30.08 30.68
N ASP A 630 -10.17 -29.48 30.19
CA ASP A 630 -9.13 -28.84 31.00
C ASP A 630 -8.69 -27.51 30.36
N LEU A 631 -8.23 -26.57 31.19
CA LEU A 631 -7.45 -25.40 30.76
C LEU A 631 -5.97 -25.74 30.88
N VAL A 632 -5.22 -25.68 29.78
CA VAL A 632 -3.79 -26.05 29.76
C VAL A 632 -2.91 -24.86 30.15
N GLY A 633 -3.19 -23.67 29.62
CA GLY A 633 -2.44 -22.45 29.93
C GLY A 633 -2.55 -21.37 28.85
N GLN A 634 -1.96 -20.21 29.11
CA GLN A 634 -1.86 -19.12 28.13
C GLN A 634 -0.54 -19.23 27.36
N GLN A 635 -0.59 -19.00 26.05
CA GLN A 635 0.60 -18.98 25.18
C GLN A 635 0.37 -18.04 23.99
N GLN A 636 1.43 -17.35 23.55
CA GLN A 636 1.42 -16.58 22.31
C GLN A 636 1.73 -17.52 21.15
N VAL A 637 0.94 -17.49 20.09
CA VAL A 637 1.07 -18.45 18.98
C VAL A 637 1.05 -17.75 17.62
N VAL A 638 1.85 -18.25 16.67
CA VAL A 638 1.89 -17.73 15.30
C VAL A 638 0.73 -18.34 14.50
N VAL A 639 -0.22 -17.51 14.11
CA VAL A 639 -1.39 -17.92 13.32
C VAL A 639 -0.96 -18.30 11.91
N LYS A 640 -1.27 -19.52 11.49
CA LYS A 640 -1.14 -19.99 10.11
C LYS A 640 -2.52 -20.15 9.48
N ASN A 641 -2.70 -19.61 8.28
CA ASN A 641 -3.95 -19.75 7.54
C ASN A 641 -4.15 -21.21 7.10
N LEU A 642 -5.34 -21.76 7.38
CA LEU A 642 -5.75 -23.10 6.94
C LEU A 642 -6.17 -23.12 5.46
N GLU A 643 -6.70 -22.00 4.95
CA GLU A 643 -7.40 -21.95 3.66
C GLU A 643 -6.50 -22.16 2.44
N THR A 644 -5.18 -22.02 2.59
CA THR A 644 -4.20 -22.35 1.55
C THR A 644 -4.23 -23.83 1.15
N ASN A 645 -4.51 -24.71 2.12
CA ASN A 645 -4.42 -26.17 1.96
C ASN A 645 -5.76 -26.90 2.18
N TYR A 646 -6.69 -26.27 2.92
CA TYR A 646 -7.97 -26.84 3.32
C TYR A 646 -9.12 -25.92 2.92
N ARG A 647 -10.33 -26.47 2.75
CA ARG A 647 -11.53 -25.63 2.65
C ARG A 647 -11.85 -25.08 4.04
N LYS A 648 -12.43 -23.87 4.10
CA LYS A 648 -12.90 -23.25 5.35
C LYS A 648 -13.66 -24.27 6.22
N VAL A 649 -13.16 -24.54 7.42
CA VAL A 649 -13.73 -25.50 8.36
C VAL A 649 -14.63 -24.74 9.34
N PRO A 650 -15.96 -24.98 9.36
CA PRO A 650 -16.87 -24.27 10.25
C PRO A 650 -16.48 -24.44 11.74
N GLY A 651 -16.51 -23.33 12.50
CA GLY A 651 -16.11 -23.28 13.91
C GLY A 651 -14.60 -23.13 14.15
N ILE A 652 -13.79 -23.06 13.09
CA ILE A 652 -12.32 -22.89 13.16
C ILE A 652 -11.95 -21.65 12.34
N SER A 653 -11.18 -20.74 12.94
CA SER A 653 -10.69 -19.52 12.27
C SER A 653 -9.34 -19.74 11.58
N ALA A 654 -8.42 -20.47 12.23
CA ALA A 654 -7.07 -20.73 11.74
C ALA A 654 -6.41 -21.92 12.47
N ALA A 655 -5.13 -22.18 12.22
CA ALA A 655 -4.34 -23.17 12.96
C ALA A 655 -3.02 -22.58 13.45
N THR A 656 -2.36 -23.28 14.38
CA THR A 656 -1.00 -23.00 14.83
C THR A 656 -0.24 -24.29 15.11
N ILE A 657 1.08 -24.18 15.29
CA ILE A 657 1.97 -25.25 15.75
C ILE A 657 2.38 -24.93 17.19
N LEU A 658 2.22 -25.90 18.10
CA LEU A 658 2.58 -25.79 19.52
C LEU A 658 4.06 -26.12 19.77
N GLY A 659 4.53 -25.87 20.99
CA GLY A 659 5.91 -26.19 21.41
C GLY A 659 6.24 -27.69 21.53
N ASP A 660 5.28 -28.60 21.35
CA ASP A 660 5.54 -30.03 21.16
C ASP A 660 5.54 -30.44 19.67
N GLY A 661 5.39 -29.47 18.76
CA GLY A 661 5.24 -29.70 17.33
C GLY A 661 3.85 -30.18 16.92
N SER A 662 2.90 -30.33 17.85
CA SER A 662 1.51 -30.65 17.52
C SER A 662 0.79 -29.46 16.87
N VAL A 663 -0.27 -29.76 16.11
CA VAL A 663 -1.10 -28.73 15.49
C VAL A 663 -2.30 -28.46 16.39
N ALA A 664 -2.50 -27.19 16.78
CA ALA A 664 -3.69 -26.74 17.49
C ALA A 664 -4.58 -25.90 16.58
N LEU A 665 -5.89 -26.10 16.70
CA LEU A 665 -6.91 -25.43 15.90
C LEU A 665 -7.47 -24.24 16.68
N ILE A 666 -7.50 -23.07 16.05
CA ILE A 666 -7.96 -21.81 16.65
C ILE A 666 -9.47 -21.69 16.45
N LEU A 667 -10.21 -21.55 17.55
CA LEU A 667 -11.67 -21.58 17.51
C LEU A 667 -12.28 -20.25 17.03
N ASP A 668 -13.32 -20.34 16.20
CA ASP A 668 -14.25 -19.24 15.92
C ASP A 668 -15.49 -19.41 16.80
N ILE A 669 -15.61 -18.60 17.85
CA ILE A 669 -16.70 -18.70 18.83
C ILE A 669 -18.08 -18.40 18.20
N ALA A 670 -18.15 -17.52 17.20
CA ALA A 670 -19.41 -17.13 16.58
C ALA A 670 -19.94 -18.25 15.68
N ASP A 671 -19.07 -18.83 14.84
CA ASP A 671 -19.45 -19.98 13.99
C ASP A 671 -19.63 -21.26 14.81
N LEU A 672 -18.88 -21.46 15.90
CA LEU A 672 -19.03 -22.64 16.77
C LEU A 672 -20.45 -22.74 17.38
N HIS A 673 -21.04 -21.61 17.81
CA HIS A 673 -22.42 -21.58 18.29
C HIS A 673 -23.44 -21.95 17.20
N ARG A 674 -23.25 -21.43 15.97
CA ARG A 674 -24.13 -21.75 14.83
C ARG A 674 -24.08 -23.23 14.50
N LEU A 675 -22.88 -23.81 14.54
CA LEU A 675 -22.64 -25.20 14.22
C LEU A 675 -23.23 -26.16 15.26
N ASP A 676 -23.06 -25.88 16.55
CA ASP A 676 -23.65 -26.69 17.63
C ASP A 676 -25.18 -26.74 17.53
N ARG A 677 -25.83 -25.59 17.32
CA ARG A 677 -27.30 -25.53 17.10
C ARG A 677 -27.76 -26.33 15.88
N CYS A 678 -27.02 -26.27 14.78
CA CYS A 678 -27.34 -27.03 13.56
C CYS A 678 -27.28 -28.55 13.81
N LYS A 679 -26.25 -29.01 14.52
CA LYS A 679 -26.12 -30.43 14.92
C LYS A 679 -27.21 -30.88 15.88
N SER A 680 -27.54 -30.06 16.88
CA SER A 680 -28.62 -30.35 17.83
C SER A 680 -29.98 -30.47 17.12
N GLN A 681 -30.27 -29.61 16.14
CA GLN A 681 -31.49 -29.71 15.32
C GLN A 681 -31.52 -30.99 14.47
N GLN A 682 -30.46 -31.30 13.73
CA GLN A 682 -30.38 -32.54 12.93
C GLN A 682 -30.54 -33.79 13.79
N ARG A 683 -29.97 -33.80 15.00
CA ARG A 683 -30.09 -34.91 15.95
C ARG A 683 -31.50 -35.05 16.53
N HIS A 684 -32.20 -33.93 16.79
CA HIS A 684 -33.63 -33.95 17.15
C HIS A 684 -34.48 -34.56 16.03
N GLU A 685 -34.29 -34.14 14.78
CA GLU A 685 -35.01 -34.68 13.63
C GLU A 685 -34.77 -36.19 13.46
N ALA A 686 -33.51 -36.64 13.53
CA ALA A 686 -33.15 -38.05 13.44
C ALA A 686 -33.73 -38.88 14.61
N LYS A 687 -33.70 -38.36 15.84
CA LYS A 687 -34.30 -38.99 17.02
C LYS A 687 -35.82 -39.09 16.90
N HIS A 688 -36.46 -38.07 16.32
CA HIS A 688 -37.91 -38.03 16.08
C HIS A 688 -38.35 -38.99 14.96
N GLN A 689 -37.55 -39.12 13.89
CA GLN A 689 -37.75 -40.13 12.84
C GLN A 689 -37.57 -41.55 13.39
N HIS A 690 -36.51 -41.81 14.14
CA HIS A 690 -36.27 -43.12 14.75
C HIS A 690 -37.39 -43.52 15.73
N LEU A 691 -37.89 -42.58 16.54
CA LEU A 691 -39.06 -42.82 17.41
C LEU A 691 -40.35 -43.07 16.62
N GLN A 692 -40.53 -42.47 15.44
CA GLN A 692 -41.65 -42.77 14.56
C GLN A 692 -41.54 -44.15 13.91
N GLU A 693 -40.35 -44.53 13.42
CA GLU A 693 -40.10 -45.87 12.87
C GLU A 693 -40.30 -46.98 13.92
N VAL A 694 -39.78 -46.79 15.14
CA VAL A 694 -39.96 -47.72 16.26
C VAL A 694 -41.40 -47.76 16.78
N SER A 695 -42.20 -46.72 16.55
CA SER A 695 -43.64 -46.70 16.87
C SER A 695 -44.53 -47.24 15.73
N LEU A 696 -43.96 -47.54 14.57
CA LEU A 696 -44.65 -48.11 13.40
C LEU A 696 -44.35 -49.62 13.21
N ALA A 697 -43.42 -50.17 14.00
CA ALA A 697 -43.03 -51.58 14.04
C ALA A 697 -43.65 -52.32 15.24
#